data_AF-A0A936UKQ6-F1
#
_entry.id   AF-A0A936UKQ6-F1
#
_cell.length_a   1.000
_cell.length_b   1.000
_cell.length_c   1.000
_cell.angle_alpha   90.00
_cell.angle_beta   90.00
_cell.angle_gamma   90.00
#
_symmetry.space_group_name_H-M   'P 1'
#
loop_
_entity.id
_entity.type
_entity.pdbx_description
1 polymer ?
#
loop_
_entity_poly.entity_id
_entity_poly.type
_entity_poly.pdbx_seq_one_letter_code
_entity_poly.pdbx_strand_id
1 'polypeptide(L)'
;MNKLQKKKYLLEFVSENWNEVIRLNAEDGNEQDESVIYSKIVHDSPENVENRFIKALSDKIREYPPDNKIKFIGNFIRQINKANKTYLDEIKYFSGESIIPDTSLFRLFQSYSYLKYYPLIRKKLDSYISYIVKDKFTKEDSLRGSITPERQWWDVLRYDITVKPDIENKTISGINVINYKVKDHNSDFKMQIDLQSPMIIDSVSSQKGQAIKIHNEKNVWYADIPDKGDEANKYITIYFHGKPKEAAFPPWDGGWVWSKDSLGNPWISVACQGLGASVWYPCKDHLSDEPDNGASLTMIVPDNLKGISNGRLSSEFSNGDGTHSYRWEVSNPVNSYNIVPYIGKYKNISASYTGEKGKLDIELWVLEYNLARAESHSLPDVLRMLTAFEYWFGPYPFYEDSYKLVDAPFAGMEHQSAIAYGNKYLNGFWGNDNSGSGWGKKWDYIIVHESGHEWFGNNITDKDIADMWIHESFTTYSETVFTEYWYGKKAGEEYNFSTRKNIENTIPVIGVYNVNNKGINSDMYMKGSNLLQSIRKSMNDDDKFRNILRGLNETFFHSVVNTEEVESYINANSGFDYSNVFDQYLRSTDIPLFEFYFESDGSRVYFRYTHCNDGFNLPLTLVNGNEVLRIFPDTEWQSENITSSEKELLDEKLIESLYYVNAFRVKE
;
A
#
# COMPACT_ATOMS: atom_id res chain seq x y z
N MET A 1 2.19 10.67 -29.17
CA MET A 1 1.02 9.76 -29.18
C MET A 1 0.07 10.13 -28.05
N ASN A 2 -1.20 10.44 -28.37
CA ASN A 2 -2.24 10.66 -27.37
C ASN A 2 -2.63 9.34 -26.67
N LYS A 3 -3.36 9.41 -25.55
CA LYS A 3 -3.73 8.23 -24.72
C LYS A 3 -4.49 7.16 -25.53
N LEU A 4 -5.27 7.58 -26.53
CA LEU A 4 -6.03 6.69 -27.41
C LEU A 4 -5.14 5.99 -28.46
N GLN A 5 -4.17 6.71 -29.04
CA GLN A 5 -3.18 6.18 -29.97
C GLN A 5 -2.22 5.21 -29.27
N LYS A 6 -1.81 5.49 -28.03
CA LYS A 6 -1.01 4.54 -27.22
C LYS A 6 -1.79 3.27 -26.94
N LYS A 7 -3.07 3.40 -26.54
CA LYS A 7 -3.96 2.26 -26.27
C LYS A 7 -4.24 1.42 -27.52
N LYS A 8 -4.43 2.07 -28.67
CA LYS A 8 -4.62 1.41 -29.98
C LYS A 8 -3.34 0.68 -30.41
N TYR A 9 -2.19 1.35 -30.37
CA TYR A 9 -0.88 0.77 -30.69
C TYR A 9 -0.52 -0.44 -29.82
N LEU A 10 -0.85 -0.41 -28.52
CA LEU A 10 -0.60 -1.54 -27.61
C LEU A 10 -1.57 -2.72 -27.80
N LEU A 11 -2.82 -2.47 -28.21
CA LEU A 11 -3.76 -3.54 -28.57
C LEU A 11 -3.38 -4.17 -29.91
N GLU A 12 -3.00 -3.33 -30.88
CA GLU A 12 -2.37 -3.77 -32.13
C GLU A 12 -1.13 -4.59 -31.82
N PHE A 13 -0.30 -4.19 -30.86
CA PHE A 13 0.87 -4.96 -30.43
C PHE A 13 0.52 -6.34 -29.82
N VAL A 14 -0.42 -6.44 -28.88
CA VAL A 14 -0.84 -7.76 -28.34
C VAL A 14 -1.39 -8.65 -29.46
N SER A 15 -2.22 -8.09 -30.33
CA SER A 15 -2.73 -8.77 -31.52
C SER A 15 -1.62 -9.18 -32.46
N GLU A 16 -0.62 -8.33 -32.71
CA GLU A 16 0.53 -8.58 -33.59
C GLU A 16 1.40 -9.71 -33.05
N ASN A 17 1.64 -9.79 -31.74
CA ASN A 17 2.44 -10.88 -31.16
C ASN A 17 1.65 -12.19 -31.10
N TRP A 18 0.34 -12.13 -30.88
CA TRP A 18 -0.52 -13.30 -31.05
C TRP A 18 -0.58 -13.74 -32.52
N ASN A 19 -0.63 -12.80 -33.46
CA ASN A 19 -0.53 -13.05 -34.89
C ASN A 19 0.84 -13.61 -35.28
N GLU A 20 1.92 -13.24 -34.58
CA GLU A 20 3.24 -13.84 -34.78
C GLU A 20 3.26 -15.28 -34.28
N VAL A 21 2.59 -15.61 -33.16
CA VAL A 21 2.39 -17.01 -32.75
C VAL A 21 1.61 -17.78 -33.81
N ILE A 22 0.56 -17.20 -34.39
CA ILE A 22 -0.21 -17.77 -35.49
C ILE A 22 0.69 -17.98 -36.71
N ARG A 23 1.50 -16.98 -37.09
CA ARG A 23 2.44 -17.04 -38.20
C ARG A 23 3.48 -18.14 -38.00
N LEU A 24 4.02 -18.27 -36.79
CA LEU A 24 4.98 -19.33 -36.43
C LEU A 24 4.35 -20.72 -36.41
N ASN A 25 3.02 -20.84 -36.45
CA ASN A 25 2.27 -22.11 -36.51
C ASN A 25 1.71 -22.42 -37.91
N ALA A 26 1.77 -21.48 -38.86
CA ALA A 26 1.47 -21.76 -40.26
C ALA A 26 2.68 -22.50 -40.88
N GLU A 27 2.56 -23.81 -41.06
CA GLU A 27 3.60 -24.60 -41.74
C GLU A 27 3.64 -24.19 -43.23
N ASP A 28 4.79 -23.66 -43.65
CA ASP A 28 5.13 -23.31 -45.03
C ASP A 28 4.23 -22.31 -45.77
N GLY A 29 3.92 -21.16 -45.15
CA GLY A 29 3.56 -19.90 -45.85
C GLY A 29 2.34 -19.91 -46.81
N ASN A 30 1.67 -21.04 -46.98
CA ASN A 30 0.57 -21.30 -47.91
C ASN A 30 -0.76 -21.59 -47.19
N GLU A 31 -0.75 -21.78 -45.87
CA GLU A 31 -1.96 -21.82 -45.05
C GLU A 31 -2.49 -20.39 -44.83
N GLN A 32 -3.54 -20.01 -45.57
CA GLN A 32 -4.23 -18.72 -45.42
C GLN A 32 -5.52 -18.81 -44.59
N ASP A 33 -5.97 -20.02 -44.24
CA ASP A 33 -7.18 -20.21 -43.43
C ASP A 33 -6.84 -20.15 -41.94
N GLU A 34 -7.11 -18.99 -41.33
CA GLU A 34 -6.86 -18.75 -39.91
C GLU A 34 -7.60 -19.76 -39.02
N SER A 35 -8.77 -20.27 -39.43
CA SER A 35 -9.53 -21.25 -38.63
C SER A 35 -8.79 -22.59 -38.47
N VAL A 36 -8.07 -23.02 -39.50
CA VAL A 36 -7.24 -24.23 -39.49
C VAL A 36 -6.03 -24.02 -38.59
N ILE A 37 -5.41 -22.85 -38.63
CA ILE A 37 -4.27 -22.51 -37.77
C ILE A 37 -4.69 -22.45 -36.30
N TYR A 38 -5.85 -21.84 -35.98
CA TYR A 38 -6.39 -21.84 -34.63
C TYR A 38 -6.73 -23.25 -34.14
N SER A 39 -7.35 -24.10 -34.98
CA SER A 39 -7.59 -25.51 -34.64
C SER A 39 -6.28 -26.23 -34.32
N LYS A 40 -5.21 -26.03 -35.11
CA LYS A 40 -3.89 -26.57 -34.81
C LYS A 40 -3.34 -26.05 -33.48
N ILE A 41 -3.44 -24.75 -33.20
CA ILE A 41 -3.00 -24.15 -31.93
C ILE A 41 -3.76 -24.77 -30.76
N VAL A 42 -5.07 -24.98 -30.88
CA VAL A 42 -5.89 -25.67 -29.86
C VAL A 42 -5.39 -27.10 -29.61
N HIS A 43 -4.86 -27.77 -30.63
CA HIS A 43 -4.36 -29.14 -30.55
C HIS A 43 -2.83 -29.27 -30.35
N ASP A 44 -2.06 -28.18 -30.40
CA ASP A 44 -0.61 -28.17 -30.16
C ASP A 44 -0.31 -28.31 -28.67
N SER A 45 0.91 -28.75 -28.36
CA SER A 45 1.38 -28.87 -26.98
C SER A 45 1.43 -27.47 -26.34
N PRO A 46 0.97 -27.34 -25.08
CA PRO A 46 0.98 -26.05 -24.41
C PRO A 46 2.37 -25.41 -24.32
N GLU A 47 3.41 -26.23 -24.13
CA GLU A 47 4.81 -25.80 -24.06
C GLU A 47 5.30 -25.21 -25.38
N ASN A 48 4.86 -25.72 -26.54
CA ASN A 48 5.27 -25.21 -27.85
C ASN A 48 4.66 -23.83 -28.14
N VAL A 49 3.37 -23.65 -27.86
CA VAL A 49 2.66 -22.38 -28.05
C VAL A 49 3.24 -21.31 -27.10
N GLU A 50 3.47 -21.70 -25.84
CA GLU A 50 4.11 -20.87 -24.82
C GLU A 50 5.51 -20.41 -25.24
N ASN A 51 6.39 -21.33 -25.65
CA ASN A 51 7.77 -21.00 -26.05
C ASN A 51 7.81 -20.06 -27.26
N ARG A 52 6.90 -20.23 -28.23
CA ARG A 52 6.80 -19.33 -29.41
C ARG A 52 6.37 -17.93 -29.01
N PHE A 53 5.35 -17.79 -28.15
CA PHE A 53 4.89 -16.50 -27.65
C PHE A 53 5.98 -15.78 -26.84
N ILE A 54 6.64 -16.50 -25.93
CA ILE A 54 7.70 -15.95 -25.07
C ILE A 54 8.90 -15.49 -25.88
N LYS A 55 9.27 -16.23 -26.93
CA LYS A 55 10.36 -15.82 -27.83
C LYS A 55 10.04 -14.49 -28.53
N ALA A 56 8.86 -14.37 -29.14
CA ALA A 56 8.45 -13.14 -29.82
C ALA A 56 8.41 -11.94 -28.87
N LEU A 57 7.85 -12.14 -27.67
CA LEU A 57 7.81 -11.11 -26.64
C LEU A 57 9.21 -10.72 -26.14
N SER A 58 10.07 -11.69 -25.87
CA SER A 58 11.44 -11.45 -25.38
C SER A 58 12.25 -10.63 -26.36
N ASP A 59 12.15 -10.94 -27.65
CA ASP A 59 12.82 -10.19 -28.71
C ASP A 59 12.29 -8.75 -28.77
N LYS A 60 11.00 -8.53 -28.56
CA LYS A 60 10.46 -7.17 -28.47
C LYS A 60 10.92 -6.41 -27.23
N ILE A 61 10.93 -7.05 -26.06
CA ILE A 61 11.35 -6.39 -24.81
C ILE A 61 12.81 -5.93 -24.90
N ARG A 62 13.67 -6.65 -25.64
CA ARG A 62 15.06 -6.27 -25.90
C ARG A 62 15.19 -4.93 -26.65
N GLU A 63 14.18 -4.51 -27.41
CA GLU A 63 14.17 -3.24 -28.13
C GLU A 63 14.02 -2.01 -27.20
N TYR A 64 13.62 -2.20 -25.93
CA TYR A 64 13.37 -1.11 -24.99
C TYR A 64 14.58 -0.82 -24.06
N PRO A 65 14.87 0.45 -23.75
CA PRO A 65 15.84 0.82 -22.71
C PRO A 65 15.46 0.24 -21.33
N PRO A 66 16.43 -0.06 -20.44
CA PRO A 66 16.17 -0.69 -19.14
C PRO A 66 15.06 -0.03 -18.31
N ASP A 67 14.98 1.30 -18.26
CA ASP A 67 13.98 2.04 -17.47
C ASP A 67 12.57 1.97 -18.06
N ASN A 68 12.47 1.71 -19.37
CA ASN A 68 11.19 1.59 -20.07
C ASN A 68 10.66 0.15 -20.11
N LYS A 69 11.49 -0.86 -19.81
CA LYS A 69 11.09 -2.28 -19.83
C LYS A 69 9.98 -2.58 -18.82
N ILE A 70 10.13 -2.16 -17.56
CA ILE A 70 9.12 -2.43 -16.51
C ILE A 70 7.79 -1.77 -16.86
N LYS A 71 7.83 -0.51 -17.29
CA LYS A 71 6.62 0.22 -17.71
C LYS A 71 5.95 -0.41 -18.93
N PHE A 72 6.75 -0.89 -19.89
CA PHE A 72 6.25 -1.62 -21.05
C PHE A 72 5.58 -2.94 -20.63
N ILE A 73 6.25 -3.75 -19.81
CA ILE A 73 5.73 -5.04 -19.35
C ILE A 73 4.47 -4.87 -18.51
N GLY A 74 4.43 -3.90 -17.58
CA GLY A 74 3.22 -3.60 -16.81
C GLY A 74 2.05 -3.17 -17.70
N ASN A 75 2.30 -2.34 -18.73
CA ASN A 75 1.26 -2.01 -19.71
C ASN A 75 0.79 -3.25 -20.50
N PHE A 76 1.72 -4.11 -20.89
CA PHE A 76 1.43 -5.33 -21.62
C PHE A 76 0.56 -6.28 -20.81
N ILE A 77 0.90 -6.49 -19.52
CA ILE A 77 0.11 -7.28 -18.59
C ILE A 77 -1.30 -6.70 -18.41
N ARG A 78 -1.45 -5.39 -18.17
CA ARG A 78 -2.77 -4.77 -18.03
C ARG A 78 -3.68 -5.07 -19.22
N GLN A 79 -3.09 -5.10 -20.42
CA GLN A 79 -3.82 -5.39 -21.64
C GLN A 79 -4.15 -6.88 -21.77
N ILE A 80 -3.24 -7.78 -21.37
CA ILE A 80 -3.49 -9.22 -21.28
C ILE A 80 -4.63 -9.54 -20.30
N ASN A 81 -4.62 -8.92 -19.10
CA ASN A 81 -5.68 -9.05 -18.09
C ASN A 81 -7.02 -8.56 -18.64
N LYS A 82 -7.01 -7.41 -19.33
CA LYS A 82 -8.21 -6.85 -19.95
C LYS A 82 -8.73 -7.71 -21.09
N ALA A 83 -7.85 -8.24 -21.92
CA ALA A 83 -8.19 -9.15 -23.01
C ALA A 83 -8.79 -10.44 -22.44
N ASN A 84 -8.21 -11.01 -21.38
CA ASN A 84 -8.77 -12.17 -20.66
C ASN A 84 -10.22 -11.93 -20.24
N LYS A 85 -10.50 -10.81 -19.55
CA LYS A 85 -11.89 -10.45 -19.21
C LYS A 85 -12.79 -10.29 -20.43
N THR A 86 -12.29 -9.67 -21.49
CA THR A 86 -13.06 -9.46 -22.73
C THR A 86 -13.39 -10.80 -23.41
N TYR A 87 -12.42 -11.71 -23.49
CA TYR A 87 -12.63 -13.04 -24.06
C TYR A 87 -13.53 -13.91 -23.19
N LEU A 88 -13.47 -13.79 -21.86
CA LEU A 88 -14.44 -14.39 -20.95
C LEU A 88 -15.85 -13.83 -21.21
N ASP A 89 -16.02 -12.51 -21.33
CA ASP A 89 -17.30 -11.87 -21.62
C ASP A 89 -17.84 -12.28 -23.01
N GLU A 90 -16.97 -12.41 -24.02
CA GLU A 90 -17.34 -12.92 -25.35
C GLU A 90 -17.78 -14.39 -25.28
N ILE A 91 -17.08 -15.24 -24.55
CA ILE A 91 -17.50 -16.63 -24.33
C ILE A 91 -18.83 -16.67 -23.59
N LYS A 92 -19.06 -15.83 -22.57
CA LYS A 92 -20.36 -15.70 -21.88
C LYS A 92 -21.46 -15.27 -22.84
N TYR A 93 -21.17 -14.34 -23.75
CA TYR A 93 -22.13 -13.86 -24.74
C TYR A 93 -22.52 -14.96 -25.74
N PHE A 94 -21.54 -15.59 -26.40
CA PHE A 94 -21.81 -16.64 -27.40
C PHE A 94 -22.32 -17.94 -26.79
N SER A 95 -21.70 -18.36 -25.68
CA SER A 95 -22.36 -18.72 -24.43
C SER A 95 -23.87 -18.84 -24.50
N GLY A 96 -24.53 -17.72 -24.22
CA GLY A 96 -25.97 -17.56 -24.07
C GLY A 96 -26.82 -17.71 -25.34
N GLU A 97 -26.22 -17.74 -26.54
CA GLU A 97 -26.94 -17.83 -27.81
C GLU A 97 -27.35 -19.28 -28.13
N SER A 98 -28.52 -19.45 -28.76
CA SER A 98 -29.04 -20.77 -29.16
C SER A 98 -28.50 -21.27 -30.50
N ILE A 99 -28.04 -20.35 -31.37
CA ILE A 99 -27.36 -20.62 -32.64
C ILE A 99 -26.21 -19.62 -32.76
N ILE A 100 -24.97 -20.10 -32.86
CA ILE A 100 -23.79 -19.27 -33.09
C ILE A 100 -23.58 -19.19 -34.62
N PRO A 101 -23.66 -18.01 -35.24
CA PRO A 101 -23.39 -17.86 -36.67
C PRO A 101 -21.98 -18.36 -37.02
N ASP A 102 -21.78 -18.97 -38.20
CA ASP A 102 -20.44 -19.43 -38.67
C ASP A 102 -19.37 -18.32 -38.61
N THR A 103 -19.77 -17.07 -38.87
CA THR A 103 -18.89 -15.89 -38.77
C THR A 103 -18.43 -15.57 -37.34
N SER A 104 -19.11 -16.11 -36.34
CA SER A 104 -18.85 -15.93 -34.91
C SER A 104 -18.12 -17.13 -34.28
N LEU A 105 -18.19 -18.32 -34.90
CA LEU A 105 -17.42 -19.50 -34.50
C LEU A 105 -15.91 -19.24 -34.51
N PHE A 106 -15.43 -18.50 -35.51
CA PHE A 106 -14.03 -18.07 -35.58
C PHE A 106 -13.59 -17.26 -34.35
N ARG A 107 -14.38 -16.26 -33.94
CA ARG A 107 -14.10 -15.49 -32.72
C ARG A 107 -14.15 -16.35 -31.48
N LEU A 108 -15.12 -17.27 -31.38
CA LEU A 108 -15.22 -18.18 -30.24
C LEU A 108 -13.98 -19.08 -30.11
N PHE A 109 -13.50 -19.66 -31.22
CA PHE A 109 -12.26 -20.45 -31.22
C PHE A 109 -11.05 -19.62 -30.85
N GLN A 110 -10.97 -18.36 -31.30
CA GLN A 110 -9.92 -17.42 -30.92
C GLN A 110 -9.93 -17.15 -29.41
N SER A 111 -11.09 -16.82 -28.84
CA SER A 111 -11.27 -16.55 -27.40
C SER A 111 -10.93 -17.78 -26.56
N TYR A 112 -11.39 -18.97 -26.97
CA TYR A 112 -11.10 -20.23 -26.29
C TYR A 112 -9.60 -20.59 -26.32
N SER A 113 -8.95 -20.45 -27.48
CA SER A 113 -7.51 -20.68 -27.63
C SER A 113 -6.71 -19.76 -26.71
N TYR A 114 -7.06 -18.47 -26.67
CA TYR A 114 -6.39 -17.50 -25.80
C TYR A 114 -6.55 -17.87 -24.32
N LEU A 115 -7.77 -18.16 -23.86
CA LEU A 115 -8.02 -18.51 -22.46
C LEU A 115 -7.32 -19.81 -22.05
N LYS A 116 -7.28 -20.81 -22.94
CA LYS A 116 -6.59 -22.09 -22.68
C LYS A 116 -5.11 -21.91 -22.36
N TYR A 117 -4.41 -21.00 -23.04
CA TYR A 117 -2.97 -20.80 -22.89
C TYR A 117 -2.59 -19.58 -22.02
N TYR A 118 -3.57 -18.73 -21.67
CA TYR A 118 -3.38 -17.56 -20.81
C TYR A 118 -2.58 -17.86 -19.52
N PRO A 119 -2.87 -18.93 -18.75
CA PRO A 119 -2.22 -19.16 -17.46
C PRO A 119 -0.72 -19.48 -17.61
N LEU A 120 -0.37 -20.24 -18.66
CA LEU A 120 1.01 -20.61 -18.97
C LEU A 120 1.83 -19.41 -19.43
N ILE A 121 1.28 -18.63 -20.36
CA ILE A 121 1.88 -17.37 -20.82
C ILE A 121 2.11 -16.44 -19.63
N ARG A 122 1.13 -16.36 -18.72
CA ARG A 122 1.20 -15.50 -17.56
C ARG A 122 2.28 -15.94 -16.57
N LYS A 123 2.34 -17.22 -16.22
CA LYS A 123 3.36 -17.77 -15.32
C LYS A 123 4.80 -17.47 -15.78
N LYS A 124 5.07 -17.54 -17.09
CA LYS A 124 6.38 -17.19 -17.66
C LYS A 124 6.67 -15.69 -17.65
N LEU A 125 5.66 -14.86 -17.95
CA LEU A 125 5.77 -13.40 -17.86
C LEU A 125 6.16 -12.96 -16.45
N ASP A 126 5.49 -13.50 -15.45
CA ASP A 126 5.77 -13.19 -14.04
C ASP A 126 7.20 -13.62 -13.66
N SER A 127 7.63 -14.81 -14.08
CA SER A 127 9.01 -15.27 -13.88
C SER A 127 10.05 -14.32 -14.50
N TYR A 128 9.78 -13.81 -15.71
CA TYR A 128 10.65 -12.86 -16.40
C TYR A 128 10.67 -11.49 -15.72
N ILE A 129 9.54 -11.04 -15.16
CA ILE A 129 9.46 -9.80 -14.38
C ILE A 129 10.24 -9.93 -13.08
N SER A 130 10.05 -11.01 -12.33
CA SER A 130 10.81 -11.27 -11.12
C SER A 130 12.32 -11.26 -11.39
N TYR A 131 12.75 -11.79 -12.54
CA TYR A 131 14.14 -11.71 -12.99
C TYR A 131 14.59 -10.26 -13.25
N ILE A 132 13.83 -9.47 -14.02
CA ILE A 132 14.16 -8.06 -14.31
C ILE A 132 14.16 -7.18 -13.05
N VAL A 133 13.24 -7.41 -12.11
CA VAL A 133 13.13 -6.63 -10.88
C VAL A 133 14.32 -6.90 -9.96
N LYS A 134 14.75 -8.17 -9.84
CA LYS A 134 15.91 -8.56 -9.01
C LYS A 134 17.24 -8.02 -9.55
N ASP A 135 17.40 -7.89 -10.87
CA ASP A 135 18.65 -7.43 -11.51
C ASP A 135 18.91 -5.91 -11.41
N LYS A 136 18.14 -5.16 -10.62
CA LYS A 136 18.17 -3.68 -10.60
C LYS A 136 18.52 -3.01 -9.27
N PHE A 137 18.63 -3.73 -8.16
CA PHE A 137 18.87 -3.08 -6.87
C PHE A 137 20.32 -2.58 -6.76
N THR A 138 20.44 -1.33 -6.33
CA THR A 138 21.74 -0.71 -6.06
C THR A 138 22.24 -1.14 -4.67
N LYS A 139 23.54 -0.95 -4.41
CA LYS A 139 24.09 -1.12 -3.06
C LYS A 139 23.37 -0.24 -2.03
N GLU A 140 22.87 0.93 -2.42
CA GLU A 140 22.14 1.83 -1.52
C GLU A 140 20.77 1.27 -1.13
N ASP A 141 20.09 0.61 -2.06
CA ASP A 141 18.82 -0.07 -1.77
C ASP A 141 19.02 -1.17 -0.72
N SER A 142 20.10 -1.95 -0.82
CA SER A 142 20.44 -2.98 0.17
C SER A 142 20.89 -2.37 1.50
N LEU A 143 21.75 -1.34 1.50
CA LEU A 143 22.24 -0.72 2.74
C LEU A 143 21.11 -0.08 3.55
N ARG A 144 20.09 0.46 2.87
CA ARG A 144 18.93 1.04 3.53
C ARG A 144 17.85 0.00 3.87
N GLY A 145 17.61 -0.97 3.00
CA GLY A 145 16.54 -1.97 3.18
C GLY A 145 16.91 -3.21 3.99
N SER A 146 18.13 -3.33 4.50
CA SER A 146 18.56 -4.49 5.30
C SER A 146 19.07 -4.11 6.68
N ILE A 147 18.98 -5.06 7.61
CA ILE A 147 19.65 -4.99 8.91
C ILE A 147 21.08 -5.50 8.74
N THR A 148 22.00 -4.57 8.46
CA THR A 148 23.43 -4.83 8.33
C THR A 148 24.08 -5.15 9.68
N PRO A 149 25.28 -5.76 9.72
CA PRO A 149 26.06 -5.90 10.94
C PRO A 149 26.26 -4.58 11.69
N GLU A 150 26.41 -3.45 10.97
CA GLU A 150 26.53 -2.11 11.54
C GLU A 150 25.22 -1.51 12.10
N ARG A 151 24.07 -2.17 11.85
CA ARG A 151 22.76 -1.83 12.42
C ARG A 151 22.31 -2.79 13.52
N GLN A 152 22.63 -4.08 13.40
CA GLN A 152 22.06 -5.13 14.27
C GLN A 152 22.44 -4.97 15.75
N TRP A 153 23.65 -4.47 16.02
CA TRP A 153 24.24 -4.49 17.35
C TRP A 153 23.71 -3.42 18.29
N TRP A 154 22.93 -2.47 17.79
CA TRP A 154 22.38 -1.37 18.58
C TRP A 154 20.91 -1.13 18.26
N ASP A 155 20.18 -0.64 19.25
CA ASP A 155 18.74 -0.38 19.18
C ASP A 155 18.49 1.08 19.52
N VAL A 156 17.69 1.79 18.73
CA VAL A 156 17.37 3.17 19.02
C VAL A 156 16.39 3.20 20.19
N LEU A 157 16.63 4.08 21.15
CA LEU A 157 15.73 4.29 22.28
C LEU A 157 15.02 5.62 22.22
N ARG A 158 15.65 6.64 21.64
CA ARG A 158 15.08 7.99 21.51
C ARG A 158 15.85 8.85 20.52
N TYR A 159 15.14 9.68 19.79
CA TYR A 159 15.69 10.82 19.05
C TYR A 159 15.35 12.14 19.76
N ASP A 160 16.32 13.04 19.89
CA ASP A 160 16.09 14.43 20.24
C ASP A 160 16.64 15.34 19.14
N ILE A 161 15.75 15.78 18.26
CA ILE A 161 16.09 16.49 17.04
C ILE A 161 15.86 17.99 17.25
N THR A 162 16.84 18.80 16.87
CA THR A 162 16.71 20.25 16.75
C THR A 162 17.02 20.65 15.31
N VAL A 163 16.16 21.45 14.69
CA VAL A 163 16.33 21.89 13.31
C VAL A 163 16.06 23.39 13.17
N LYS A 164 16.95 24.07 12.46
CA LYS A 164 16.83 25.47 12.07
C LYS A 164 16.85 25.57 10.54
N PRO A 165 15.68 25.75 9.90
CA PRO A 165 15.62 25.99 8.47
C PRO A 165 15.98 27.44 8.11
N ASP A 166 16.77 27.60 7.07
CA ASP A 166 16.95 28.84 6.31
C ASP A 166 16.03 28.77 5.08
N ILE A 167 14.92 29.50 5.17
CA ILE A 167 13.85 29.49 4.17
C ILE A 167 14.31 30.13 2.85
N GLU A 168 15.20 31.12 2.91
CA GLU A 168 15.65 31.85 1.72
C GLU A 168 16.62 31.00 0.89
N ASN A 169 17.60 30.39 1.57
CA ASN A 169 18.61 29.55 0.91
C ASN A 169 18.15 28.10 0.72
N LYS A 170 17.00 27.72 1.30
CA LYS A 170 16.44 26.36 1.33
C LYS A 170 17.44 25.35 1.93
N THR A 171 18.12 25.75 3.00
CA THR A 171 19.08 24.92 3.73
C THR A 171 18.59 24.67 5.15
N ILE A 172 19.11 23.64 5.80
CA ILE A 172 18.85 23.38 7.21
C ILE A 172 20.16 23.13 7.94
N SER A 173 20.18 23.42 9.24
CA SER A 173 21.19 22.98 10.18
C SER A 173 20.52 22.43 11.42
N GLY A 174 21.13 21.43 12.05
CA GLY A 174 20.49 20.77 13.17
C GLY A 174 21.44 19.94 14.03
N ILE A 175 20.83 19.40 15.08
CA ILE A 175 21.44 18.50 16.04
C ILE A 175 20.50 17.31 16.20
N ASN A 176 21.01 16.09 16.20
CA ASN A 176 20.28 14.92 16.66
C ASN A 176 21.05 14.25 17.80
N VAL A 177 20.41 14.12 18.97
CA VAL A 177 20.91 13.25 20.04
C VAL A 177 20.20 11.92 19.91
N ILE A 178 20.96 10.86 19.61
CA ILE A 178 20.43 9.51 19.47
C ILE A 178 20.77 8.75 20.73
N ASN A 179 19.75 8.40 21.51
CA ASN A 179 19.88 7.47 22.63
C ASN A 179 19.71 6.04 22.11
N TYR A 180 20.53 5.11 22.59
CA TYR A 180 20.53 3.73 22.14
C TYR A 180 20.96 2.73 23.23
N LYS A 181 20.61 1.45 23.03
CA LYS A 181 21.15 0.31 23.80
C LYS A 181 21.99 -0.61 22.91
N VAL A 182 22.97 -1.27 23.51
CA VAL A 182 23.80 -2.30 22.86
C VAL A 182 23.04 -3.63 22.91
N LYS A 183 22.81 -4.26 21.76
CA LYS A 183 22.18 -5.59 21.58
C LYS A 183 23.20 -6.71 21.38
N ASP A 184 24.33 -6.42 20.72
CA ASP A 184 25.41 -7.39 20.48
C ASP A 184 26.78 -6.81 20.85
N HIS A 185 27.36 -7.35 21.91
CA HIS A 185 28.65 -6.90 22.46
C HIS A 185 29.86 -7.48 21.71
N ASN A 186 29.66 -8.44 20.79
CA ASN A 186 30.73 -9.03 19.99
C ASN A 186 30.93 -8.31 18.64
N SER A 187 30.14 -7.26 18.38
CA SER A 187 30.25 -6.43 17.18
C SER A 187 31.58 -5.67 17.09
N ASP A 188 31.91 -5.19 15.90
CA ASP A 188 33.03 -4.27 15.67
C ASP A 188 32.71 -2.83 16.13
N PHE A 189 31.50 -2.57 16.66
CA PHE A 189 31.01 -1.27 17.15
C PHE A 189 31.07 -0.14 16.11
N LYS A 190 31.04 -0.52 14.83
CA LYS A 190 30.84 0.41 13.72
C LYS A 190 29.34 0.66 13.57
N MET A 191 28.91 1.89 13.80
CA MET A 191 27.49 2.28 13.77
C MET A 191 27.14 2.84 12.39
N GLN A 192 26.16 2.25 11.71
CA GLN A 192 25.61 2.81 10.47
C GLN A 192 24.59 3.92 10.81
N ILE A 193 24.78 5.10 10.25
CA ILE A 193 23.88 6.26 10.39
C ILE A 193 23.55 6.74 8.98
N ASP A 194 22.28 6.85 8.64
CA ASP A 194 21.84 7.21 7.31
C ASP A 194 21.58 8.73 7.25
N LEU A 195 22.20 9.40 6.28
CA LEU A 195 21.96 10.81 5.95
C LEU A 195 22.29 11.04 4.47
N GLN A 196 21.27 11.33 3.68
CA GLN A 196 21.35 11.41 2.22
C GLN A 196 22.01 12.71 1.75
N SER A 197 22.83 12.59 0.70
CA SER A 197 23.42 13.73 0.01
C SER A 197 22.32 14.66 -0.55
N PRO A 198 22.49 15.99 -0.50
CA PRO A 198 23.70 16.73 -0.14
C PRO A 198 23.72 17.22 1.32
N MET A 199 23.03 16.53 2.23
CA MET A 199 23.21 16.74 3.67
C MET A 199 24.57 16.20 4.13
N ILE A 200 25.12 16.80 5.18
CA ILE A 200 26.47 16.53 5.71
C ILE A 200 26.39 16.34 7.22
N ILE A 201 27.03 15.28 7.73
CA ILE A 201 27.34 15.16 9.16
C ILE A 201 28.62 15.95 9.43
N ASP A 202 28.52 17.01 10.23
CA ASP A 202 29.64 17.86 10.61
C ASP A 202 30.54 17.19 11.64
N SER A 203 29.92 16.60 12.66
CA SER A 203 30.63 15.94 13.74
C SER A 203 29.72 14.98 14.50
N VAL A 204 30.34 13.98 15.11
CA VAL A 204 29.70 13.04 16.05
C VAL A 204 30.52 13.03 17.33
N SER A 205 29.87 13.12 18.48
CA SER A 205 30.51 13.03 19.79
C SER A 205 29.81 12.02 20.71
N SER A 206 30.59 11.38 21.57
CA SER A 206 30.08 10.49 22.61
C SER A 206 29.48 11.30 23.78
N GLN A 207 28.81 10.60 24.70
CA GLN A 207 28.31 11.19 25.95
C GLN A 207 29.36 11.92 26.78
N LYS A 208 30.63 11.52 26.66
CA LYS A 208 31.77 12.12 27.36
C LYS A 208 32.35 13.33 26.62
N GLY A 209 31.71 13.76 25.53
CA GLY A 209 32.17 14.84 24.66
C GLY A 209 33.35 14.47 23.76
N GLN A 210 33.74 13.19 23.71
CA GLN A 210 34.84 12.74 22.86
C GLN A 210 34.39 12.68 21.40
N ALA A 211 35.19 13.26 20.50
CA ALA A 211 34.95 13.16 19.06
C ALA A 211 35.01 11.70 18.60
N ILE A 212 33.99 11.30 17.83
CA ILE A 212 33.88 9.98 17.20
C ILE A 212 34.29 10.13 15.74
N LYS A 213 35.15 9.21 15.28
CA LYS A 213 35.60 9.19 13.90
C LYS A 213 34.43 8.74 13.01
N ILE A 214 34.23 9.47 11.92
CA ILE A 214 33.23 9.16 10.91
C ILE A 214 33.85 9.06 9.52
N HIS A 215 33.26 8.22 8.68
CA HIS A 215 33.46 8.20 7.24
C HIS A 215 32.15 7.87 6.55
N ASN A 216 31.98 8.30 5.31
CA ASN A 216 30.77 8.03 4.55
C ASN A 216 31.04 7.22 3.29
N GLU A 217 30.05 6.44 2.91
CA GLU A 217 29.92 5.83 1.60
C GLU A 217 28.58 6.25 1.01
N LYS A 218 28.60 7.24 0.11
CA LYS A 218 27.40 7.86 -0.47
C LYS A 218 26.45 8.41 0.62
N ASN A 219 25.25 7.86 0.72
CA ASN A 219 24.16 8.27 1.62
C ASN A 219 24.23 7.63 3.03
N VAL A 220 25.28 6.83 3.28
CA VAL A 220 25.47 6.10 4.53
C VAL A 220 26.75 6.57 5.21
N TRP A 221 26.65 6.85 6.50
CA TRP A 221 27.76 7.24 7.36
C TRP A 221 28.05 6.12 8.35
N TYR A 222 29.32 5.98 8.70
CA TYR A 222 29.78 5.02 9.68
C TYR A 222 30.49 5.76 10.80
N ALA A 223 30.12 5.48 12.04
CA ALA A 223 30.74 6.04 13.23
C ALA A 223 31.44 4.94 14.04
N ASP A 224 32.73 5.13 14.33
CA ASP A 224 33.54 4.17 15.08
C ASP A 224 33.32 4.37 16.60
N ILE A 225 32.35 3.65 17.19
CA ILE A 225 31.95 3.87 18.58
C ILE A 225 33.03 3.31 19.54
N PRO A 226 33.69 4.17 20.35
CA PRO A 226 34.81 3.74 21.18
C PRO A 226 34.38 3.02 22.47
N ASP A 227 33.16 3.27 22.94
CA ASP A 227 32.66 2.80 24.24
C ASP A 227 31.85 1.50 24.09
N LYS A 228 32.47 0.39 24.51
CA LYS A 228 31.93 -0.97 24.45
C LYS A 228 31.20 -1.43 25.71
N GLY A 229 31.05 -0.56 26.72
CA GLY A 229 30.48 -0.93 28.02
C GLY A 229 28.97 -1.26 27.98
N ASP A 230 28.48 -1.85 29.08
CA ASP A 230 27.12 -2.41 29.21
C ASP A 230 26.07 -1.42 29.73
N GLU A 231 26.34 -0.11 29.65
CA GLU A 231 25.38 0.89 30.11
C GLU A 231 24.12 0.86 29.24
N ALA A 232 22.97 0.66 29.88
CA ALA A 232 21.68 0.94 29.28
C ALA A 232 21.56 2.47 29.09
N ASN A 233 21.10 2.91 27.91
CA ASN A 233 20.92 4.32 27.54
C ASN A 233 22.22 5.09 27.26
N LYS A 234 23.00 4.62 26.28
CA LYS A 234 24.08 5.43 25.69
C LYS A 234 23.50 6.51 24.77
N TYR A 235 24.24 7.58 24.51
CA TYR A 235 23.87 8.56 23.50
C TYR A 235 25.08 9.06 22.70
N ILE A 236 24.82 9.41 21.45
CA ILE A 236 25.73 10.20 20.62
C ILE A 236 25.03 11.51 20.24
N THR A 237 25.82 12.56 20.08
CA THR A 237 25.33 13.84 19.54
C THR A 237 25.88 14.01 18.14
N ILE A 238 24.99 14.28 17.18
CA ILE A 238 25.31 14.45 15.78
C ILE A 238 24.94 15.87 15.36
N TYR A 239 25.91 16.63 14.87
CA TYR A 239 25.69 17.92 14.23
C TYR A 239 25.64 17.75 12.72
N PHE A 240 24.67 18.38 12.06
CA PHE A 240 24.49 18.24 10.63
C PHE A 240 23.98 19.53 9.98
N HIS A 241 24.25 19.68 8.69
CA HIS A 241 23.68 20.75 7.88
C HIS A 241 23.62 20.35 6.41
N GLY A 242 22.96 21.18 5.60
CA GLY A 242 23.02 21.07 4.15
C GLY A 242 21.78 21.59 3.46
N LYS A 243 21.68 21.28 2.17
CA LYS A 243 20.52 21.58 1.34
C LYS A 243 19.70 20.32 1.15
N PRO A 244 18.67 20.05 1.97
CA PRO A 244 17.92 18.81 1.83
C PRO A 244 17.29 18.74 0.43
N LYS A 245 17.10 17.53 -0.08
CA LYS A 245 16.39 17.33 -1.35
C LYS A 245 15.01 18.00 -1.25
N GLU A 246 14.68 18.80 -2.25
CA GLU A 246 13.36 19.40 -2.39
C GLU A 246 12.40 18.39 -3.03
N ALA A 247 11.22 18.21 -2.44
CA ALA A 247 10.16 17.39 -3.01
C ALA A 247 9.45 18.18 -4.12
N ALA A 248 9.44 17.66 -5.34
CA ALA A 248 8.84 18.30 -6.51
C ALA A 248 7.34 18.02 -6.64
N PHE A 249 6.90 16.84 -6.19
CA PHE A 249 5.54 16.33 -6.25
C PHE A 249 5.13 15.62 -4.94
N PRO A 250 5.23 16.31 -3.78
CA PRO A 250 4.85 15.71 -2.51
C PRO A 250 3.34 15.36 -2.50
N PRO A 251 2.95 14.23 -1.88
CA PRO A 251 3.79 13.29 -1.13
C PRO A 251 4.40 12.16 -2.00
N TRP A 252 4.19 12.16 -3.31
CA TRP A 252 4.63 11.07 -4.21
C TRP A 252 6.14 11.03 -4.46
N ASP A 253 6.84 12.12 -4.16
CA ASP A 253 8.28 12.12 -3.95
C ASP A 253 8.62 12.69 -2.57
N GLY A 254 9.78 12.27 -2.06
CA GLY A 254 10.24 12.68 -0.75
C GLY A 254 11.19 13.87 -0.78
N GLY A 255 11.23 14.59 0.33
CA GLY A 255 12.09 15.74 0.57
C GLY A 255 11.41 16.85 1.36
N TRP A 256 12.12 17.96 1.50
CA TRP A 256 11.58 19.20 2.05
C TRP A 256 10.66 19.87 1.04
N VAL A 257 9.52 20.36 1.53
CA VAL A 257 8.52 21.08 0.76
C VAL A 257 8.67 22.58 1.06
N TRP A 258 9.35 23.31 0.19
CA TRP A 258 9.59 24.75 0.34
C TRP A 258 8.49 25.56 -0.37
N SER A 259 7.28 25.56 0.19
CA SER A 259 6.12 26.20 -0.44
C SER A 259 5.72 27.53 0.21
N LYS A 260 4.71 28.17 -0.38
CA LYS A 260 4.05 29.35 0.18
C LYS A 260 2.54 29.12 0.24
N ASP A 261 1.90 29.68 1.25
CA ASP A 261 0.44 29.71 1.34
C ASP A 261 -0.18 30.67 0.30
N SER A 262 -1.51 30.75 0.27
CA SER A 262 -2.25 31.60 -0.68
C SER A 262 -2.02 33.11 -0.47
N LEU A 263 -1.46 33.51 0.68
CA LEU A 263 -1.13 34.89 1.04
C LEU A 263 0.37 35.19 0.83
N GLY A 264 1.15 34.21 0.36
CA GLY A 264 2.58 34.34 0.09
C GLY A 264 3.48 34.15 1.32
N ASN A 265 2.93 33.71 2.46
CA ASN A 265 3.74 33.37 3.64
C ASN A 265 4.43 32.01 3.44
N PRO A 266 5.60 31.77 4.05
CA PRO A 266 6.20 30.43 4.07
C PRO A 266 5.23 29.37 4.63
N TRP A 267 5.11 28.26 3.91
CA TRP A 267 4.36 27.09 4.34
C TRP A 267 5.16 25.84 4.00
N ILE A 268 5.84 25.29 5.01
CA ILE A 268 6.95 24.36 4.82
C ILE A 268 6.68 23.10 5.63
N SER A 269 7.01 21.95 5.06
CA SER A 269 6.98 20.66 5.75
C SER A 269 7.91 19.66 5.06
N VAL A 270 7.86 18.40 5.45
CA VAL A 270 8.63 17.29 4.88
C VAL A 270 7.68 16.16 4.54
N ALA A 271 7.86 15.55 3.36
CA ALA A 271 7.26 14.26 3.03
C ALA A 271 8.41 13.27 2.82
N CYS A 272 8.43 12.13 3.52
CA CYS A 272 9.58 11.23 3.42
C CYS A 272 9.27 9.73 3.51
N GLN A 273 7.99 9.33 3.51
CA GLN A 273 7.63 7.91 3.40
C GLN A 273 8.23 7.31 2.11
N GLY A 274 8.91 6.17 2.22
CA GLY A 274 9.61 5.53 1.11
C GLY A 274 10.97 6.15 0.75
N LEU A 275 11.13 7.48 0.68
CA LEU A 275 12.47 8.08 0.48
C LEU A 275 13.34 7.98 1.74
N GLY A 276 12.73 7.98 2.92
CA GLY A 276 13.37 7.82 4.21
C GLY A 276 13.67 9.15 4.91
N ALA A 277 13.60 9.10 6.23
CA ALA A 277 13.88 10.21 7.14
C ALA A 277 15.30 10.77 6.98
N SER A 278 16.23 9.93 6.54
CA SER A 278 17.61 10.30 6.22
C SER A 278 17.74 11.36 5.12
N VAL A 279 16.65 11.72 4.41
CA VAL A 279 16.65 12.85 3.49
C VAL A 279 16.94 14.19 4.18
N TRP A 280 16.72 14.29 5.50
CA TRP A 280 16.92 15.56 6.21
C TRP A 280 17.54 15.50 7.60
N TYR A 281 17.51 14.36 8.31
CA TYR A 281 18.21 14.23 9.58
C TYR A 281 18.90 12.86 9.72
N PRO A 282 20.04 12.81 10.43
CA PRO A 282 20.80 11.57 10.59
C PRO A 282 20.04 10.62 11.50
N CYS A 283 19.76 9.40 11.03
CA CYS A 283 18.98 8.41 11.78
C CYS A 283 19.34 6.98 11.41
N LYS A 284 18.78 6.01 12.13
CA LYS A 284 18.70 4.61 11.67
C LYS A 284 17.47 4.50 10.77
N ASP A 285 17.65 4.70 9.47
CA ASP A 285 16.54 4.79 8.52
C ASP A 285 16.12 3.38 8.07
N HIS A 286 15.41 2.68 8.95
CA HIS A 286 14.84 1.36 8.74
C HIS A 286 13.54 1.23 9.53
N LEU A 287 12.47 0.70 8.92
CA LEU A 287 11.13 0.68 9.52
C LEU A 287 11.06 -0.19 10.79
N SER A 288 11.94 -1.18 10.91
CA SER A 288 11.96 -2.10 12.04
C SER A 288 12.56 -1.56 13.35
N ASP A 289 12.98 -0.30 13.43
CA ASP A 289 13.64 0.25 14.62
C ASP A 289 12.99 1.59 15.01
N GLU A 290 11.88 1.46 15.72
CA GLU A 290 11.17 2.57 16.33
C GLU A 290 11.73 2.81 17.74
N PRO A 291 11.99 4.08 18.13
CA PRO A 291 12.53 4.38 19.44
C PRO A 291 11.50 4.08 20.54
N ASP A 292 11.82 3.11 21.41
CA ASP A 292 10.97 2.69 22.54
C ASP A 292 10.50 3.85 23.46
N ASN A 293 11.29 4.93 23.56
CA ASN A 293 10.99 6.11 24.39
C ASN A 293 10.67 7.37 23.54
N GLY A 294 10.12 7.14 22.35
CA GLY A 294 9.62 8.16 21.44
C GLY A 294 10.69 9.12 20.93
N ALA A 295 10.29 10.36 20.68
CA ALA A 295 11.17 11.38 20.09
C ALA A 295 10.76 12.81 20.48
N SER A 296 11.70 13.74 20.35
CA SER A 296 11.40 15.17 20.34
C SER A 296 11.82 15.84 19.04
N LEU A 297 11.03 16.83 18.61
CA LEU A 297 11.40 17.75 17.54
C LEU A 297 11.31 19.20 18.03
N THR A 298 12.46 19.87 18.03
CA THR A 298 12.60 21.29 18.31
C THR A 298 12.82 22.05 17.01
N MET A 299 11.86 22.91 16.63
CA MET A 299 11.94 23.74 15.43
C MET A 299 12.29 25.18 15.82
N ILE A 300 13.35 25.72 15.23
CA ILE A 300 13.76 27.13 15.39
C ILE A 300 13.38 27.88 14.13
N VAL A 301 12.31 28.67 14.19
CA VAL A 301 11.68 29.32 13.02
C VAL A 301 11.59 30.83 13.22
N PRO A 302 11.42 31.65 12.16
CA PRO A 302 11.17 33.09 12.33
C PRO A 302 9.99 33.37 13.29
N ASP A 303 10.11 34.42 14.13
CA ASP A 303 9.14 34.76 15.20
C ASP A 303 7.70 34.98 14.72
N ASN A 304 7.52 35.22 13.42
CA ASN A 304 6.22 35.41 12.82
C ASN A 304 5.57 34.08 12.36
N LEU A 305 6.23 32.93 12.49
CA LEU A 305 5.73 31.60 12.11
C LEU A 305 5.57 30.71 13.34
N LYS A 306 4.73 29.67 13.22
CA LYS A 306 4.62 28.58 14.19
C LYS A 306 5.25 27.31 13.64
N GLY A 307 5.86 26.51 14.51
CA GLY A 307 6.29 25.14 14.23
C GLY A 307 5.37 24.13 14.94
N ILE A 308 4.71 23.27 14.18
CA ILE A 308 3.84 22.18 14.65
C ILE A 308 4.51 20.85 14.31
N SER A 309 4.36 19.84 15.16
CA SER A 309 4.94 18.51 14.99
C SER A 309 4.09 17.45 15.71
N ASN A 310 4.47 16.20 15.59
CA ASN A 310 3.93 15.02 16.30
C ASN A 310 3.99 15.18 17.82
N GLY A 311 3.15 14.45 18.56
CA GLY A 311 3.17 14.44 20.03
C GLY A 311 2.65 15.73 20.64
N ARG A 312 2.97 16.03 21.90
CA ARG A 312 2.45 17.23 22.58
C ARG A 312 3.47 18.36 22.64
N LEU A 313 3.00 19.60 22.52
CA LEU A 313 3.86 20.77 22.70
C LEU A 313 4.35 20.80 24.15
N SER A 314 5.66 20.68 24.35
CA SER A 314 6.28 20.65 25.69
C SER A 314 6.86 22.00 26.10
N SER A 315 7.31 22.80 25.13
CA SER A 315 7.82 24.15 25.37
C SER A 315 7.77 25.01 24.12
N GLU A 316 7.54 26.30 24.32
CA GLU A 316 7.68 27.32 23.30
C GLU A 316 8.35 28.56 23.93
N PHE A 317 9.31 29.19 23.22
CA PHE A 317 9.97 30.40 23.71
C PHE A 317 10.62 31.20 22.58
N SER A 318 10.64 32.53 22.73
CA SER A 318 11.39 33.42 21.85
C SER A 318 12.88 33.36 22.20
N ASN A 319 13.72 33.31 21.16
CA ASN A 319 15.18 33.25 21.32
C ASN A 319 15.83 34.64 21.44
N GLY A 320 15.05 35.72 21.28
CA GLY A 320 15.55 37.10 21.36
C GLY A 320 16.36 37.58 20.14
N ASP A 321 16.43 36.77 19.08
CA ASP A 321 17.19 37.03 17.84
C ASP A 321 16.29 37.11 16.59
N GLY A 322 14.97 37.28 16.77
CA GLY A 322 13.99 37.24 15.68
C GLY A 322 13.48 35.84 15.34
N THR A 323 13.85 34.83 16.13
CA THR A 323 13.37 33.45 16.00
C THR A 323 12.67 32.93 17.25
N HIS A 324 11.76 31.98 17.04
CA HIS A 324 10.98 31.28 18.06
C HIS A 324 11.27 29.79 18.00
N SER A 325 11.36 29.17 19.17
CA SER A 325 11.56 27.73 19.34
C SER A 325 10.25 27.06 19.73
N TYR A 326 9.92 25.95 19.08
CA TYR A 326 8.79 25.07 19.41
C TYR A 326 9.29 23.64 19.58
N ARG A 327 9.15 23.07 20.78
CA ARG A 327 9.53 21.69 21.07
C ARG A 327 8.29 20.84 21.29
N TRP A 328 8.20 19.76 20.53
CA TRP A 328 7.14 18.77 20.62
C TRP A 328 7.70 17.42 21.06
N GLU A 329 6.92 16.68 21.83
CA GLU A 329 7.31 15.41 22.48
C GLU A 329 6.34 14.30 22.12
N VAL A 330 6.86 13.26 21.47
CA VAL A 330 6.18 11.98 21.24
C VAL A 330 6.61 11.01 22.34
N SER A 331 5.63 10.42 23.01
CA SER A 331 5.82 9.53 24.15
C SER A 331 5.88 8.05 23.74
N ASN A 332 5.13 7.69 22.70
CA ASN A 332 5.05 6.32 22.20
C ASN A 332 6.15 6.02 21.15
N PRO A 333 6.41 4.74 20.82
CA PRO A 333 7.21 4.37 19.66
C PRO A 333 6.73 5.09 18.39
N VAL A 334 7.68 5.49 17.54
CA VAL A 334 7.37 6.30 16.35
C VAL A 334 8.35 6.02 15.22
N ASN A 335 7.81 5.68 14.06
CA ASN A 335 8.65 5.50 12.89
C ASN A 335 9.42 6.78 12.52
N SER A 336 10.67 6.64 12.09
CA SER A 336 11.51 7.78 11.72
C SER A 336 10.87 8.70 10.67
N TYR A 337 10.15 8.16 9.68
CA TYR A 337 9.54 9.00 8.64
C TYR A 337 8.37 9.85 9.16
N ASN A 338 7.77 9.48 10.30
CA ASN A 338 6.64 10.18 10.90
C ASN A 338 7.06 11.49 11.58
N ILE A 339 8.32 11.62 12.00
CA ILE A 339 8.82 12.80 12.70
C ILE A 339 9.04 13.92 11.70
N VAL A 340 8.10 14.86 11.60
CA VAL A 340 8.17 15.94 10.61
C VAL A 340 7.79 17.30 11.17
N PRO A 341 8.41 18.39 10.66
CA PRO A 341 7.98 19.74 10.97
C PRO A 341 6.83 20.19 10.05
N TYR A 342 5.93 21.01 10.59
CA TYR A 342 5.02 21.87 9.83
C TYR A 342 5.22 23.32 10.26
N ILE A 343 5.62 24.17 9.32
CA ILE A 343 6.02 25.55 9.60
C ILE A 343 5.15 26.50 8.77
N GLY A 344 4.45 27.40 9.45
CA GLY A 344 3.51 28.31 8.79
C GLY A 344 2.74 29.23 9.72
N LYS A 345 1.76 29.95 9.17
CA LYS A 345 0.86 30.86 9.89
C LYS A 345 -0.35 30.12 10.47
N TYR A 346 -0.07 29.24 11.43
CA TYR A 346 -1.08 28.36 12.02
C TYR A 346 -1.91 29.00 13.14
N LYS A 347 -3.17 28.59 13.22
CA LYS A 347 -4.08 28.72 14.37
C LYS A 347 -4.53 27.32 14.79
N ASN A 348 -4.96 27.19 16.04
CA ASN A 348 -5.43 25.94 16.61
C ASN A 348 -6.95 26.00 16.83
N ILE A 349 -7.63 24.90 16.52
CA ILE A 349 -8.97 24.59 17.03
C ILE A 349 -8.81 23.40 17.98
N SER A 350 -9.11 23.60 19.26
CA SER A 350 -9.05 22.55 20.27
C SER A 350 -10.43 21.93 20.48
N ALA A 351 -10.48 20.61 20.48
CA ALA A 351 -11.67 19.83 20.77
C ALA A 351 -11.31 18.62 21.64
N SER A 352 -12.32 17.83 21.99
CA SER A 352 -12.10 16.54 22.65
C SER A 352 -13.12 15.52 22.20
N TYR A 353 -12.72 14.26 22.25
CA TYR A 353 -13.55 13.11 21.93
C TYR A 353 -13.58 12.16 23.13
N THR A 354 -14.76 11.67 23.49
CA THR A 354 -14.92 10.67 24.56
C THR A 354 -14.73 9.29 23.93
N GLY A 355 -13.48 8.86 23.80
CA GLY A 355 -13.16 7.56 23.20
C GLY A 355 -13.12 6.43 24.22
N GLU A 356 -12.85 5.21 23.73
CA GLU A 356 -12.92 3.98 24.51
C GLU A 356 -11.91 3.93 25.70
N LYS A 357 -10.76 4.62 25.62
CA LYS A 357 -9.79 4.76 26.74
C LYS A 357 -10.01 6.03 27.59
N GLY A 358 -11.07 6.79 27.34
CA GLY A 358 -11.38 8.04 28.04
C GLY A 358 -11.33 9.26 27.12
N LYS A 359 -11.10 10.44 27.71
CA LYS A 359 -11.06 11.70 26.96
C LYS A 359 -9.79 11.77 26.10
N LEU A 360 -9.95 11.82 24.79
CA LEU A 360 -8.91 12.12 23.81
C LEU A 360 -8.92 13.62 23.48
N ASP A 361 -7.77 14.28 23.56
CA ASP A 361 -7.62 15.65 23.07
C ASP A 361 -7.47 15.65 21.54
N ILE A 362 -8.15 16.58 20.88
CA ILE A 362 -8.10 16.76 19.43
C ILE A 362 -7.62 18.18 19.14
N GLU A 363 -6.64 18.32 18.24
CA GLU A 363 -6.18 19.62 17.77
C GLU A 363 -6.19 19.70 16.24
N LEU A 364 -6.83 20.73 15.69
CA LEU A 364 -6.73 21.05 14.28
C LEU A 364 -5.83 22.27 14.13
N TRP A 365 -4.65 22.08 13.53
CA TRP A 365 -3.68 23.13 13.27
C TRP A 365 -3.83 23.60 11.83
N VAL A 366 -4.48 24.75 11.63
CA VAL A 366 -4.92 25.21 10.30
C VAL A 366 -4.34 26.56 9.98
N LEU A 367 -4.15 26.85 8.69
CA LEU A 367 -3.80 28.20 8.26
C LEU A 367 -4.93 29.15 8.66
N GLU A 368 -4.58 30.36 9.12
CA GLU A 368 -5.55 31.27 9.77
C GLU A 368 -6.83 31.51 8.95
N TYR A 369 -6.71 31.65 7.63
CA TYR A 369 -7.86 31.86 6.73
C TYR A 369 -8.73 30.62 6.50
N ASN A 370 -8.33 29.45 6.99
CA ASN A 370 -9.08 28.20 6.88
C ASN A 370 -9.91 27.85 8.13
N LEU A 371 -9.76 28.61 9.23
CA LEU A 371 -10.34 28.28 10.54
C LEU A 371 -11.83 27.91 10.47
N ALA A 372 -12.66 28.77 9.87
CA ALA A 372 -14.10 28.50 9.74
C ALA A 372 -14.43 27.26 8.89
N ARG A 373 -13.61 26.94 7.88
CA ARG A 373 -13.78 25.72 7.07
C ARG A 373 -13.42 24.48 7.88
N ALA A 374 -12.33 24.53 8.62
CA ALA A 374 -11.90 23.44 9.47
C ALA A 374 -12.92 23.11 10.56
N GLU A 375 -13.49 24.13 11.21
CA GLU A 375 -14.55 23.94 12.22
C GLU A 375 -15.83 23.32 11.64
N SER A 376 -16.24 23.73 10.44
CA SER A 376 -17.51 23.27 9.84
C SER A 376 -17.39 21.99 9.00
N HIS A 377 -16.18 21.61 8.58
CA HIS A 377 -15.92 20.46 7.71
C HIS A 377 -15.06 19.41 8.41
N SER A 378 -13.80 19.74 8.73
CA SER A 378 -12.83 18.75 9.19
C SER A 378 -13.11 18.23 10.59
N LEU A 379 -13.49 19.10 11.54
CA LEU A 379 -13.74 18.67 12.92
C LEU A 379 -14.89 17.64 13.01
N PRO A 380 -16.07 17.87 12.39
CA PRO A 380 -17.11 16.84 12.31
C PRO A 380 -16.62 15.52 11.71
N ASP A 381 -15.84 15.58 10.62
CA ASP A 381 -15.34 14.37 9.95
C ASP A 381 -14.31 13.60 10.79
N VAL A 382 -13.44 14.29 11.53
CA VAL A 382 -12.54 13.67 12.50
C VAL A 382 -13.33 12.93 13.58
N LEU A 383 -14.37 13.55 14.14
CA LEU A 383 -15.21 12.90 15.17
C LEU A 383 -15.96 11.68 14.62
N ARG A 384 -16.48 11.77 13.40
CA ARG A 384 -17.11 10.63 12.71
C ARG A 384 -16.13 9.49 12.46
N MET A 385 -14.90 9.83 12.06
CA MET A 385 -13.83 8.89 11.80
C MET A 385 -13.44 8.16 13.09
N LEU A 386 -13.13 8.89 14.17
CA LEU A 386 -12.78 8.29 15.46
C LEU A 386 -13.87 7.35 15.97
N THR A 387 -15.14 7.75 15.86
CA THR A 387 -16.29 6.93 16.26
C THR A 387 -16.35 5.60 15.50
N ALA A 388 -16.20 5.64 14.17
CA ALA A 388 -16.28 4.44 13.34
C ALA A 388 -15.04 3.55 13.51
N PHE A 389 -13.85 4.14 13.60
CA PHE A 389 -12.60 3.40 13.73
C PHE A 389 -12.45 2.77 15.10
N GLU A 390 -12.86 3.45 16.19
CA GLU A 390 -12.87 2.80 17.50
C GLU A 390 -13.81 1.60 17.54
N TYR A 391 -15.00 1.70 16.92
CA TYR A 391 -15.90 0.55 16.80
C TYR A 391 -15.23 -0.64 16.09
N TRP A 392 -14.57 -0.41 14.95
CA TRP A 392 -14.00 -1.48 14.12
C TRP A 392 -12.63 -2.00 14.58
N PHE A 393 -11.79 -1.14 15.16
CA PHE A 393 -10.37 -1.41 15.40
C PHE A 393 -9.98 -1.32 16.88
N GLY A 394 -10.86 -0.81 17.74
CA GLY A 394 -10.54 -0.57 19.15
C GLY A 394 -10.01 0.84 19.41
N PRO A 395 -9.67 1.17 20.67
CA PRO A 395 -9.33 2.52 21.08
C PRO A 395 -8.23 3.14 20.22
N TYR A 396 -8.29 4.46 20.00
CA TYR A 396 -7.19 5.18 19.37
C TYR A 396 -5.84 4.86 20.06
N PRO A 397 -4.77 4.55 19.32
CA PRO A 397 -3.56 4.01 19.95
C PRO A 397 -2.63 5.04 20.60
N PHE A 398 -2.81 6.34 20.38
CA PHE A 398 -1.85 7.37 20.80
C PHE A 398 -2.46 8.47 21.70
N TYR A 399 -3.21 8.08 22.73
CA TYR A 399 -3.87 9.03 23.64
C TYR A 399 -2.90 10.01 24.32
N GLU A 400 -1.73 9.50 24.71
CA GLU A 400 -0.65 10.24 25.35
C GLU A 400 -0.13 11.36 24.45
N ASP A 401 -0.17 11.16 23.13
CA ASP A 401 0.35 12.07 22.11
C ASP A 401 -0.72 12.96 21.45
N SER A 402 -1.99 12.75 21.81
CA SER A 402 -3.19 13.35 21.21
C SER A 402 -3.45 12.97 19.74
N TYR A 403 -4.63 13.35 19.23
CA TYR A 403 -4.91 13.32 17.79
C TYR A 403 -4.79 14.73 17.22
N LYS A 404 -4.13 14.87 16.06
CA LYS A 404 -4.08 16.15 15.35
C LYS A 404 -4.23 15.98 13.86
N LEU A 405 -4.84 17.01 13.27
CA LEU A 405 -4.93 17.19 11.83
C LEU A 405 -4.29 18.55 11.48
N VAL A 406 -3.28 18.55 10.62
CA VAL A 406 -2.45 19.72 10.35
C VAL A 406 -2.54 20.12 8.88
N ASP A 407 -2.92 21.37 8.60
CA ASP A 407 -2.90 21.90 7.23
C ASP A 407 -1.49 21.73 6.63
N ALA A 408 -1.38 20.97 5.53
CA ALA A 408 -0.11 20.61 4.91
C ALA A 408 -0.02 21.09 3.45
N PRO A 409 1.18 21.43 2.95
CA PRO A 409 1.41 21.90 1.59
C PRO A 409 1.33 20.80 0.51
N PHE A 410 0.74 19.64 0.84
CA PHE A 410 0.57 18.46 0.00
C PHE A 410 -0.69 17.70 0.42
N ALA A 411 -1.12 16.72 -0.39
CA ALA A 411 -2.46 16.12 -0.30
C ALA A 411 -2.84 15.59 1.10
N GLY A 412 -1.99 14.74 1.66
CA GLY A 412 -2.13 14.06 2.95
C GLY A 412 -0.92 13.15 3.18
N MET A 413 -0.76 12.70 4.41
CA MET A 413 0.31 11.81 4.87
C MET A 413 0.04 11.42 6.33
N GLU A 414 0.22 10.16 6.69
CA GLU A 414 -0.15 9.56 7.98
C GLU A 414 0.79 9.85 9.15
N HIS A 415 1.44 11.02 9.16
CA HIS A 415 2.40 11.37 10.20
C HIS A 415 1.80 11.21 11.61
N GLN A 416 2.25 10.18 12.34
CA GLN A 416 1.70 9.74 13.64
C GLN A 416 1.35 10.90 14.57
N SER A 417 0.11 10.94 15.06
CA SER A 417 -0.47 11.98 15.92
C SER A 417 -0.50 13.41 15.35
N ALA A 418 -0.08 13.62 14.10
CA ALA A 418 -0.01 14.92 13.41
C ALA A 418 -0.24 14.78 11.90
N ILE A 419 -1.39 14.18 11.57
CA ILE A 419 -1.78 13.81 10.21
C ILE A 419 -1.79 15.04 9.30
N ALA A 420 -1.13 14.94 8.14
CA ALA A 420 -1.11 16.00 7.15
C ALA A 420 -2.45 16.10 6.42
N TYR A 421 -2.93 17.33 6.23
CA TYR A 421 -4.20 17.61 5.57
C TYR A 421 -4.05 18.70 4.51
N GLY A 422 -4.15 18.32 3.23
CA GLY A 422 -4.18 19.25 2.10
C GLY A 422 -5.35 19.04 1.16
N ASN A 423 -6.44 18.44 1.65
CA ASN A 423 -7.61 18.12 0.83
C ASN A 423 -8.51 19.32 0.50
N LYS A 424 -8.15 20.52 0.99
CA LYS A 424 -8.86 21.78 0.74
C LYS A 424 -10.29 21.82 1.28
N TYR A 425 -10.61 21.04 2.32
CA TYR A 425 -11.94 21.04 2.95
C TYR A 425 -13.03 20.56 1.98
N LEU A 426 -12.75 19.46 1.28
CA LEU A 426 -13.64 18.84 0.29
C LEU A 426 -13.87 17.37 0.64
N ASN A 427 -15.10 16.89 0.42
CA ASN A 427 -15.36 15.45 0.43
C ASN A 427 -14.71 14.77 -0.78
N GLY A 428 -14.37 13.49 -0.63
CA GLY A 428 -13.59 12.72 -1.60
C GLY A 428 -12.16 13.21 -1.72
N PHE A 429 -11.37 12.60 -2.61
CA PHE A 429 -9.99 13.01 -2.83
C PHE A 429 -9.95 14.19 -3.80
N TRP A 430 -9.68 15.37 -3.27
CA TRP A 430 -9.78 16.66 -3.96
C TRP A 430 -11.12 16.89 -4.65
N GLY A 431 -12.22 16.51 -3.99
CA GLY A 431 -13.57 16.63 -4.56
C GLY A 431 -13.95 15.51 -5.54
N ASN A 432 -13.05 14.55 -5.81
CA ASN A 432 -13.29 13.43 -6.72
C ASN A 432 -13.69 12.17 -5.97
N ASP A 433 -14.48 11.34 -6.66
CA ASP A 433 -14.86 10.03 -6.18
C ASP A 433 -13.92 8.99 -6.79
N ASN A 434 -12.86 8.61 -6.05
CA ASN A 434 -11.85 7.67 -6.55
C ASN A 434 -12.44 6.26 -6.75
N SER A 435 -13.38 5.83 -5.89
CA SER A 435 -14.09 4.56 -6.07
C SER A 435 -15.11 4.64 -7.21
N GLY A 436 -15.70 5.82 -7.45
CA GLY A 436 -16.71 6.05 -8.49
C GLY A 436 -18.05 5.38 -8.20
N SER A 437 -18.29 4.97 -6.95
CA SER A 437 -19.55 4.38 -6.49
C SER A 437 -20.60 5.43 -6.10
N GLY A 438 -20.22 6.70 -6.00
CA GLY A 438 -20.98 7.79 -5.41
C GLY A 438 -20.72 7.95 -3.90
N TRP A 439 -20.28 6.90 -3.22
CA TRP A 439 -20.06 6.89 -1.77
C TRP A 439 -18.78 7.63 -1.36
N GLY A 440 -17.73 7.59 -2.18
CA GLY A 440 -16.46 8.25 -1.88
C GLY A 440 -16.54 9.79 -1.80
N LYS A 441 -17.67 10.40 -2.19
CA LYS A 441 -17.93 11.84 -2.05
C LYS A 441 -18.77 12.22 -0.82
N LYS A 442 -19.08 11.27 0.06
CA LYS A 442 -19.91 11.50 1.26
C LYS A 442 -19.09 11.86 2.51
N TRP A 443 -17.78 11.80 2.42
CA TRP A 443 -16.83 12.02 3.52
C TRP A 443 -15.50 12.50 2.95
N ASP A 444 -14.67 13.13 3.79
CA ASP A 444 -13.33 13.57 3.40
C ASP A 444 -12.35 12.40 3.32
N TYR A 445 -11.83 12.15 2.11
CA TYR A 445 -10.97 11.00 1.86
C TYR A 445 -9.69 11.03 2.71
N ILE A 446 -9.04 12.19 2.80
CA ILE A 446 -7.76 12.33 3.51
C ILE A 446 -7.96 12.12 5.00
N ILE A 447 -9.04 12.64 5.60
CA ILE A 447 -9.29 12.44 7.02
C ILE A 447 -9.48 10.94 7.33
N VAL A 448 -10.26 10.23 6.52
CA VAL A 448 -10.54 8.80 6.78
C VAL A 448 -9.32 7.93 6.48
N HIS A 449 -8.69 8.09 5.32
CA HIS A 449 -7.54 7.27 4.92
C HIS A 449 -6.34 7.53 5.83
N GLU A 450 -5.85 8.77 5.89
CA GLU A 450 -4.61 9.07 6.62
C GLU A 450 -4.75 8.83 8.13
N SER A 451 -5.95 8.95 8.70
CA SER A 451 -6.18 8.59 10.11
C SER A 451 -6.31 7.08 10.34
N GLY A 452 -6.68 6.30 9.32
CA GLY A 452 -6.75 4.84 9.43
C GLY A 452 -5.38 4.23 9.72
N HIS A 453 -4.34 4.90 9.23
CA HIS A 453 -2.96 4.53 9.49
C HIS A 453 -2.53 4.66 10.95
N GLU A 454 -3.25 5.41 11.78
CA GLU A 454 -2.98 5.42 13.22
C GLU A 454 -3.14 4.01 13.82
N TRP A 455 -4.07 3.20 13.31
CA TRP A 455 -4.20 1.77 13.67
C TRP A 455 -3.31 0.86 12.82
N PHE A 456 -3.20 1.10 11.51
CA PHE A 456 -2.46 0.25 10.57
C PHE A 456 -1.40 1.04 9.79
N GLY A 457 -0.18 1.09 10.30
CA GLY A 457 0.84 2.04 9.84
C GLY A 457 1.73 2.47 10.99
N ASN A 458 1.10 3.12 11.97
CA ASN A 458 1.76 3.68 13.13
C ASN A 458 1.68 2.77 14.37
N ASN A 459 0.50 2.18 14.65
CA ASN A 459 0.36 1.23 15.77
C ASN A 459 0.88 -0.17 15.41
N ILE A 460 0.57 -0.63 14.20
CA ILE A 460 1.09 -1.87 13.61
C ILE A 460 1.96 -1.48 12.43
N THR A 461 3.27 -1.53 12.62
CA THR A 461 4.26 -1.11 11.61
C THR A 461 4.81 -2.33 10.85
N ASP A 462 5.03 -2.25 9.55
CA ASP A 462 5.71 -3.32 8.81
C ASP A 462 7.22 -3.32 9.11
N LYS A 463 7.80 -4.51 9.20
CA LYS A 463 9.22 -4.69 9.52
C LYS A 463 10.14 -4.34 8.35
N ASP A 464 9.68 -4.66 7.16
CA ASP A 464 10.38 -4.43 5.90
C ASP A 464 9.35 -3.86 4.94
N ILE A 465 9.75 -2.80 4.24
CA ILE A 465 8.88 -2.05 3.33
C ILE A 465 8.25 -2.94 2.22
N ALA A 466 8.81 -4.12 1.96
CA ALA A 466 8.18 -5.14 1.12
C ALA A 466 6.79 -5.59 1.61
N ASP A 467 6.51 -5.46 2.90
CA ASP A 467 5.25 -5.79 3.58
C ASP A 467 4.30 -4.58 3.72
N MET A 468 4.51 -3.49 2.97
CA MET A 468 3.70 -2.26 3.00
C MET A 468 2.18 -2.48 2.79
N TRP A 469 1.76 -3.64 2.29
CA TRP A 469 0.35 -4.02 2.25
C TRP A 469 -0.30 -4.03 3.64
N ILE A 470 0.45 -4.30 4.72
CA ILE A 470 -0.07 -4.26 6.09
C ILE A 470 -0.59 -2.86 6.43
N HIS A 471 0.11 -1.82 5.97
CA HIS A 471 -0.32 -0.43 6.13
C HIS A 471 -1.47 -0.13 5.18
N GLU A 472 -1.19 -0.27 3.89
CA GLU A 472 -2.03 0.31 2.84
C GLU A 472 -3.32 -0.48 2.62
N SER A 473 -3.30 -1.81 2.76
CA SER A 473 -4.49 -2.64 2.56
C SER A 473 -5.51 -2.42 3.66
N PHE A 474 -5.06 -2.45 4.92
CA PHE A 474 -5.94 -2.30 6.07
C PHE A 474 -6.46 -0.86 6.18
N THR A 475 -5.62 0.13 5.91
CA THR A 475 -6.07 1.52 5.84
C THR A 475 -7.04 1.75 4.68
N THR A 476 -6.79 1.20 3.49
CA THR A 476 -7.78 1.25 2.39
C THR A 476 -9.07 0.52 2.76
N TYR A 477 -8.99 -0.55 3.55
CA TYR A 477 -10.17 -1.26 4.04
C TYR A 477 -10.92 -0.47 5.12
N SER A 478 -10.24 0.41 5.87
CA SER A 478 -10.86 1.36 6.80
C SER A 478 -11.92 2.24 6.12
N GLU A 479 -11.69 2.63 4.86
CA GLU A 479 -12.65 3.38 4.05
C GLU A 479 -13.95 2.60 3.80
N THR A 480 -13.81 1.28 3.59
CA THR A 480 -14.93 0.36 3.36
C THR A 480 -15.78 0.26 4.62
N VAL A 481 -15.16 0.01 5.78
CA VAL A 481 -15.87 -0.15 7.05
C VAL A 481 -16.38 1.18 7.62
N PHE A 482 -15.72 2.30 7.32
CA PHE A 482 -16.23 3.65 7.61
C PHE A 482 -17.49 3.94 6.80
N THR A 483 -17.46 3.66 5.50
CA THR A 483 -18.63 3.83 4.63
C THR A 483 -19.79 2.96 5.10
N GLU A 484 -19.51 1.71 5.47
CA GLU A 484 -20.52 0.82 6.05
C GLU A 484 -21.09 1.35 7.37
N TYR A 485 -20.24 1.83 8.29
CA TYR A 485 -20.68 2.29 9.60
C TYR A 485 -21.71 3.43 9.50
N TRP A 486 -21.47 4.39 8.60
CA TRP A 486 -22.33 5.57 8.45
C TRP A 486 -23.46 5.42 7.42
N TYR A 487 -23.29 4.54 6.42
CA TYR A 487 -24.21 4.46 5.28
C TYR A 487 -24.78 3.05 5.03
N GLY A 488 -24.41 2.07 5.86
CA GLY A 488 -24.90 0.70 5.83
C GLY A 488 -24.05 -0.26 5.01
N LYS A 489 -24.18 -1.56 5.29
CA LYS A 489 -23.39 -2.65 4.73
C LYS A 489 -23.30 -2.65 3.19
N LYS A 490 -24.44 -2.42 2.53
CA LYS A 490 -24.50 -2.32 1.06
C LYS A 490 -23.63 -1.18 0.50
N ALA A 491 -23.58 -0.02 1.19
CA ALA A 491 -22.76 1.11 0.75
C ALA A 491 -21.26 0.79 0.86
N GLY A 492 -20.84 0.10 1.93
CA GLY A 492 -19.46 -0.38 2.08
C GLY A 492 -19.08 -1.39 1.00
N GLU A 493 -19.95 -2.36 0.72
CA GLU A 493 -19.75 -3.35 -0.35
C GLU A 493 -19.63 -2.68 -1.74
N GLU A 494 -20.54 -1.76 -2.08
CA GLU A 494 -20.50 -1.02 -3.34
C GLU A 494 -19.24 -0.16 -3.47
N TYR A 495 -18.80 0.47 -2.37
CA TYR A 495 -17.54 1.20 -2.32
C TYR A 495 -16.35 0.28 -2.62
N ASN A 496 -16.20 -0.81 -1.86
CA ASN A 496 -15.11 -1.77 -1.99
C ASN A 496 -15.07 -2.44 -3.37
N PHE A 497 -16.22 -2.86 -3.90
CA PHE A 497 -16.31 -3.43 -5.23
C PHE A 497 -15.87 -2.43 -6.31
N SER A 498 -16.30 -1.17 -6.20
CA SER A 498 -16.01 -0.16 -7.22
C SER A 498 -14.53 0.23 -7.28
N THR A 499 -13.78 0.07 -6.19
CA THR A 499 -12.32 0.34 -6.20
C THR A 499 -11.53 -0.69 -7.01
N ARG A 500 -12.08 -1.88 -7.27
CA ARG A 500 -11.42 -2.95 -8.07
C ARG A 500 -11.01 -2.51 -9.46
N LYS A 501 -11.69 -1.52 -10.04
CA LYS A 501 -11.35 -0.92 -11.34
C LYS A 501 -9.94 -0.31 -11.37
N ASN A 502 -9.38 -0.01 -10.20
CA ASN A 502 -8.05 0.55 -10.02
C ASN A 502 -6.97 -0.52 -9.72
N ILE A 503 -7.35 -1.81 -9.65
CA ILE A 503 -6.39 -2.91 -9.48
C ILE A 503 -5.83 -3.30 -10.85
N GLU A 504 -4.50 -3.31 -10.96
CA GLU A 504 -3.81 -3.56 -12.21
C GLU A 504 -3.43 -5.02 -12.41
N ASN A 505 -3.10 -5.73 -11.32
CA ASN A 505 -2.57 -7.09 -11.29
C ASN A 505 -1.37 -7.24 -12.23
N THR A 506 -0.35 -6.39 -12.05
CA THR A 506 0.86 -6.39 -12.91
C THR A 506 2.09 -7.00 -12.26
N ILE A 507 2.15 -6.94 -10.93
CA ILE A 507 3.21 -7.49 -10.09
C ILE A 507 2.57 -7.96 -8.78
N PRO A 508 3.21 -8.88 -8.04
CA PRO A 508 2.78 -9.22 -6.69
C PRO A 508 2.69 -7.98 -5.81
N VAL A 509 1.83 -8.05 -4.79
CA VAL A 509 1.67 -6.98 -3.80
C VAL A 509 2.89 -6.92 -2.88
N ILE A 510 3.42 -8.08 -2.47
CA ILE A 510 4.65 -8.15 -1.67
C ILE A 510 5.84 -7.70 -2.53
N GLY A 511 6.62 -6.78 -1.97
CA GLY A 511 7.87 -6.28 -2.56
C GLY A 511 9.02 -7.29 -2.48
N VAL A 512 10.23 -6.82 -2.72
CA VAL A 512 11.44 -7.63 -2.53
C VAL A 512 12.06 -7.30 -1.17
N TYR A 513 12.12 -8.29 -0.28
CA TYR A 513 12.72 -8.14 1.05
C TYR A 513 14.20 -7.80 1.03
N ASN A 514 14.67 -7.19 2.12
CA ASN A 514 16.05 -6.83 2.41
C ASN A 514 16.66 -5.81 1.44
N VAL A 515 15.81 -5.12 0.69
CA VAL A 515 16.14 -3.99 -0.17
C VAL A 515 15.02 -2.97 -0.03
N ASN A 516 15.31 -1.68 -0.19
CA ASN A 516 14.31 -0.63 -0.06
C ASN A 516 13.30 -0.64 -1.25
N ASN A 517 12.40 -1.63 -1.26
CA ASN A 517 11.47 -1.91 -2.35
C ASN A 517 10.08 -2.28 -1.83
N LYS A 518 9.15 -1.32 -1.89
CA LYS A 518 7.75 -1.52 -1.48
C LYS A 518 6.85 -2.18 -2.52
N GLY A 519 7.41 -2.71 -3.61
CA GLY A 519 6.66 -2.90 -4.85
C GLY A 519 6.47 -1.59 -5.64
N ILE A 520 5.98 -1.69 -6.87
CA ILE A 520 5.97 -0.58 -7.85
C ILE A 520 4.55 -0.12 -8.21
N ASN A 521 3.51 -0.84 -7.82
CA ASN A 521 2.12 -0.50 -8.16
C ASN A 521 1.26 -0.25 -6.92
N SER A 522 0.07 0.30 -7.14
CA SER A 522 -0.90 0.63 -6.09
C SER A 522 -1.81 -0.55 -5.73
N ASP A 523 -1.50 -1.77 -6.15
CA ASP A 523 -2.38 -2.92 -5.88
C ASP A 523 -2.44 -3.22 -4.38
N MET A 524 -1.38 -2.93 -3.62
CA MET A 524 -1.37 -3.06 -2.16
C MET A 524 -2.56 -2.36 -1.49
N TYR A 525 -3.06 -1.26 -2.03
CA TYR A 525 -4.24 -0.56 -1.50
C TYR A 525 -5.51 -1.37 -1.79
N MET A 526 -5.90 -1.39 -3.08
CA MET A 526 -7.22 -1.83 -3.48
C MET A 526 -7.34 -3.35 -3.53
N LYS A 527 -6.29 -4.08 -3.92
CA LYS A 527 -6.29 -5.55 -3.95
C LYS A 527 -6.29 -6.12 -2.55
N GLY A 528 -5.47 -5.58 -1.65
CA GLY A 528 -5.42 -5.98 -0.25
C GLY A 528 -6.74 -5.70 0.49
N SER A 529 -7.33 -4.52 0.29
CA SER A 529 -8.67 -4.20 0.83
C SER A 529 -9.77 -5.16 0.33
N ASN A 530 -9.70 -5.57 -0.95
CA ASN A 530 -10.63 -6.53 -1.53
C ASN A 530 -10.38 -7.98 -1.08
N LEU A 531 -9.13 -8.35 -0.76
CA LEU A 531 -8.77 -9.59 -0.09
C LEU A 531 -9.43 -9.66 1.30
N LEU A 532 -9.28 -8.60 2.12
CA LEU A 532 -9.87 -8.53 3.45
C LEU A 532 -11.40 -8.62 3.40
N GLN A 533 -12.03 -7.93 2.43
CA GLN A 533 -13.47 -8.04 2.20
C GLN A 533 -13.87 -9.47 1.80
N SER A 534 -13.11 -10.14 0.93
CA SER A 534 -13.40 -11.52 0.50
C SER A 534 -13.31 -12.50 1.67
N ILE A 535 -12.32 -12.35 2.57
CA ILE A 535 -12.21 -13.13 3.80
C ILE A 535 -13.42 -12.88 4.70
N ARG A 536 -13.80 -11.62 4.94
CA ARG A 536 -14.98 -11.27 5.73
C ARG A 536 -16.25 -11.91 5.17
N LYS A 537 -16.45 -11.86 3.84
CA LYS A 537 -17.60 -12.47 3.17
C LYS A 537 -17.60 -13.99 3.27
N SER A 538 -16.43 -14.61 3.13
CA SER A 538 -16.27 -16.06 3.33
C SER A 538 -16.70 -16.48 4.74
N MET A 539 -16.25 -15.73 5.76
CA MET A 539 -16.59 -16.00 7.16
C MET A 539 -18.08 -15.89 7.45
N ASN A 540 -18.76 -14.91 6.85
CA ASN A 540 -20.16 -14.55 7.12
C ASN A 540 -20.46 -14.35 8.61
N ASP A 541 -19.51 -13.76 9.34
CA ASP A 541 -19.60 -13.47 10.78
C ASP A 541 -18.94 -12.11 11.03
N ASP A 542 -19.74 -11.05 11.01
CA ASP A 542 -19.26 -9.67 11.11
C ASP A 542 -18.69 -9.37 12.51
N ASP A 543 -19.25 -9.97 13.57
CA ASP A 543 -18.75 -9.78 14.94
C ASP A 543 -17.39 -10.46 15.12
N LYS A 544 -17.23 -11.68 14.61
CA LYS A 544 -15.94 -12.37 14.62
C LYS A 544 -14.90 -11.62 13.79
N PHE A 545 -15.25 -11.15 12.60
CA PHE A 545 -14.34 -10.38 11.76
C PHE A 545 -13.93 -9.05 12.43
N ARG A 546 -14.88 -8.33 13.04
CA ARG A 546 -14.58 -7.13 13.84
C ARG A 546 -13.63 -7.45 14.99
N ASN A 547 -13.87 -8.54 15.71
CA ASN A 547 -13.00 -8.96 16.82
C ASN A 547 -11.59 -9.33 16.36
N ILE A 548 -11.42 -9.88 15.15
CA ILE A 548 -10.08 -10.10 14.56
C ILE A 548 -9.37 -8.75 14.34
N LEU A 549 -10.05 -7.75 13.79
CA LEU A 549 -9.45 -6.43 13.55
C LEU A 549 -9.11 -5.68 14.83
N ARG A 550 -9.98 -5.74 15.84
CA ARG A 550 -9.71 -5.21 17.18
C ARG A 550 -8.56 -5.97 17.85
N GLY A 551 -8.58 -7.29 17.74
CA GLY A 551 -7.57 -8.16 18.31
C GLY A 551 -6.19 -7.99 17.69
N LEU A 552 -6.08 -7.69 16.39
CA LEU A 552 -4.82 -7.31 15.74
C LEU A 552 -4.21 -6.07 16.45
N ASN A 553 -5.02 -5.04 16.65
CA ASN A 553 -4.59 -3.79 17.28
C ASN A 553 -4.26 -3.92 18.77
N GLU A 554 -4.85 -4.91 19.45
CA GLU A 554 -4.51 -5.24 20.84
C GLU A 554 -3.25 -6.12 20.93
N THR A 555 -3.12 -7.11 20.06
CA THR A 555 -2.03 -8.10 20.08
C THR A 555 -0.72 -7.51 19.61
N PHE A 556 -0.77 -6.68 18.58
CA PHE A 556 0.39 -6.02 17.97
C PHE A 556 0.42 -4.53 18.30
N PHE A 557 -0.08 -4.15 19.49
CA PHE A 557 -0.09 -2.76 19.94
C PHE A 557 1.35 -2.20 19.98
N HIS A 558 1.58 -1.08 19.30
CA HIS A 558 2.89 -0.41 19.12
C HIS A 558 4.01 -1.40 18.75
N SER A 559 3.74 -2.26 17.76
CA SER A 559 4.65 -3.32 17.38
C SER A 559 5.01 -3.28 15.89
N VAL A 560 6.26 -3.65 15.62
CA VAL A 560 6.74 -3.94 14.26
C VAL A 560 6.47 -5.41 13.95
N VAL A 561 5.76 -5.68 12.86
CA VAL A 561 5.33 -7.03 12.43
C VAL A 561 5.73 -7.33 10.99
N ASN A 562 5.71 -8.60 10.62
CA ASN A 562 5.85 -9.05 9.23
C ASN A 562 4.55 -9.71 8.73
N THR A 563 4.49 -9.98 7.42
CA THR A 563 3.33 -10.62 6.77
C THR A 563 2.91 -11.93 7.44
N GLU A 564 3.85 -12.81 7.79
CA GLU A 564 3.56 -14.14 8.36
C GLU A 564 2.86 -14.02 9.72
N GLU A 565 3.23 -13.03 10.54
CA GLU A 565 2.62 -12.78 11.85
C GLU A 565 1.15 -12.36 11.71
N VAL A 566 0.85 -11.46 10.76
CA VAL A 566 -0.52 -10.99 10.48
C VAL A 566 -1.38 -12.10 9.87
N GLU A 567 -0.86 -12.82 8.87
CA GLU A 567 -1.55 -13.96 8.24
C GLU A 567 -1.87 -15.05 9.28
N SER A 568 -0.88 -15.42 10.09
CA SER A 568 -1.04 -16.43 11.15
C SER A 568 -2.07 -16.02 12.19
N TYR A 569 -2.08 -14.74 12.60
CA TYR A 569 -3.07 -14.23 13.54
C TYR A 569 -4.49 -14.35 12.98
N ILE A 570 -4.70 -13.93 11.73
CA ILE A 570 -6.02 -14.01 11.08
C ILE A 570 -6.46 -15.47 10.93
N ASN A 571 -5.58 -16.36 10.51
CA ASN A 571 -5.88 -17.80 10.39
C ASN A 571 -6.28 -18.41 11.74
N ALA A 572 -5.50 -18.14 12.79
CA ALA A 572 -5.77 -18.65 14.14
C ALA A 572 -7.14 -18.20 14.69
N ASN A 573 -7.59 -16.99 14.33
CA ASN A 573 -8.80 -16.41 14.89
C ASN A 573 -10.02 -16.48 13.96
N SER A 574 -9.84 -16.78 12.66
CA SER A 574 -10.94 -16.82 11.68
C SER A 574 -11.68 -18.15 11.62
N GLY A 575 -11.08 -19.24 12.13
CA GLY A 575 -11.65 -20.59 12.11
C GLY A 575 -11.63 -21.26 10.73
N PHE A 576 -10.84 -20.73 9.79
CA PHE A 576 -10.54 -21.33 8.50
C PHE A 576 -9.09 -20.97 8.13
N ASP A 577 -8.40 -21.85 7.41
CA ASP A 577 -7.05 -21.58 6.96
C ASP A 577 -7.08 -20.83 5.62
N TYR A 578 -6.81 -19.52 5.67
CA TYR A 578 -6.74 -18.64 4.50
C TYR A 578 -5.33 -18.53 3.91
N SER A 579 -4.37 -19.37 4.29
CA SER A 579 -2.97 -19.26 3.80
C SER A 579 -2.89 -19.24 2.27
N ASN A 580 -3.58 -20.16 1.58
CA ASN A 580 -3.60 -20.19 0.11
C ASN A 580 -4.35 -18.99 -0.50
N VAL A 581 -5.28 -18.39 0.25
CA VAL A 581 -5.98 -17.17 -0.14
C VAL A 581 -5.02 -15.98 -0.04
N PHE A 582 -4.29 -15.84 1.06
CA PHE A 582 -3.25 -14.82 1.18
C PHE A 582 -2.19 -14.96 0.08
N ASP A 583 -1.67 -16.17 -0.17
CA ASP A 583 -0.72 -16.43 -1.25
C ASP A 583 -1.25 -16.00 -2.62
N GLN A 584 -2.52 -16.29 -2.92
CA GLN A 584 -3.14 -15.90 -4.18
C GLN A 584 -3.15 -14.38 -4.37
N TYR A 585 -3.51 -13.62 -3.34
CA TYR A 585 -3.73 -12.18 -3.49
C TYR A 585 -2.47 -11.35 -3.25
N LEU A 586 -1.56 -11.81 -2.38
CA LEU A 586 -0.35 -11.08 -2.00
C LEU A 586 0.86 -11.45 -2.86
N ARG A 587 1.00 -12.74 -3.21
CA ARG A 587 2.19 -13.30 -3.86
C ARG A 587 1.96 -13.66 -5.34
N SER A 588 0.71 -13.70 -5.80
CA SER A 588 0.35 -13.91 -7.21
C SER A 588 -0.34 -12.70 -7.83
N THR A 589 -0.30 -12.63 -9.17
CA THR A 589 -0.99 -11.62 -9.96
C THR A 589 -2.29 -12.12 -10.58
N ASP A 590 -2.57 -13.42 -10.46
CA ASP A 590 -3.77 -14.02 -11.05
C ASP A 590 -5.03 -13.65 -10.26
N ILE A 591 -6.16 -13.62 -10.98
CA ILE A 591 -7.49 -13.47 -10.40
C ILE A 591 -8.18 -14.83 -10.51
N PRO A 592 -8.53 -15.48 -9.39
CA PRO A 592 -9.24 -16.75 -9.41
C PRO A 592 -10.52 -16.67 -10.25
N LEU A 593 -10.78 -17.72 -11.02
CA LEU A 593 -12.01 -17.92 -11.77
C LEU A 593 -12.84 -19.02 -11.12
N PHE A 594 -13.96 -18.64 -10.52
CA PHE A 594 -14.97 -19.55 -10.01
C PHE A 594 -15.83 -20.08 -11.16
N GLU A 595 -15.69 -21.35 -11.50
CA GLU A 595 -16.51 -22.02 -12.50
C GLU A 595 -17.62 -22.81 -11.82
N PHE A 596 -18.83 -22.76 -12.38
CA PHE A 596 -19.93 -23.60 -11.89
C PHE A 596 -20.92 -23.97 -13.00
N TYR A 597 -21.61 -25.11 -12.87
CA TYR A 597 -22.75 -25.48 -13.69
C TYR A 597 -23.79 -26.24 -12.87
N PHE A 598 -24.98 -26.39 -13.42
CA PHE A 598 -26.06 -27.13 -12.77
C PHE A 598 -26.31 -28.45 -13.49
N GLU A 599 -26.65 -29.47 -12.73
CA GLU A 599 -27.25 -30.69 -13.28
C GLU A 599 -28.53 -30.33 -14.05
N SER A 600 -28.91 -31.16 -15.02
CA SER A 600 -30.03 -30.91 -15.94
C SER A 600 -31.36 -30.60 -15.24
N ASP A 601 -31.63 -31.20 -14.08
CA ASP A 601 -32.85 -30.95 -13.28
C ASP A 601 -32.71 -29.74 -12.32
N GLY A 602 -31.52 -29.18 -12.20
CA GLY A 602 -31.20 -28.04 -11.34
C GLY A 602 -31.10 -28.36 -9.85
N SER A 603 -31.13 -29.63 -9.46
CA SER A 603 -31.08 -30.06 -8.05
C SER A 603 -29.67 -30.08 -7.46
N ARG A 604 -28.65 -29.98 -8.31
CA ARG A 604 -27.24 -30.03 -7.94
C ARG A 604 -26.44 -28.97 -8.71
N VAL A 605 -25.48 -28.37 -8.03
CA VAL A 605 -24.44 -27.53 -8.63
C VAL A 605 -23.11 -28.28 -8.60
N TYR A 606 -22.32 -28.11 -9.64
CA TYR A 606 -20.92 -28.48 -9.71
C TYR A 606 -20.09 -27.21 -9.78
N PHE A 607 -18.98 -27.14 -9.05
CA PHE A 607 -18.15 -25.94 -8.98
C PHE A 607 -16.68 -26.24 -8.73
N ARG A 608 -15.80 -25.30 -9.09
CA ARG A 608 -14.36 -25.29 -8.80
C ARG A 608 -13.74 -23.90 -8.96
N TYR A 609 -12.50 -23.73 -8.53
CA TYR A 609 -11.63 -22.64 -8.94
C TYR A 609 -10.66 -23.06 -10.05
N THR A 610 -10.40 -22.13 -10.95
CA THR A 610 -9.31 -22.17 -11.93
C THR A 610 -8.58 -20.82 -11.92
N HIS A 611 -7.48 -20.68 -12.69
CA HIS A 611 -6.71 -19.42 -12.75
C HIS A 611 -6.23 -18.93 -11.37
N CYS A 612 -5.83 -19.86 -10.52
CA CYS A 612 -5.38 -19.62 -9.16
C CYS A 612 -4.20 -20.53 -8.81
N ASN A 613 -3.56 -20.26 -7.68
CA ASN A 613 -2.51 -21.09 -7.11
C ASN A 613 -3.07 -22.47 -6.72
N ASP A 614 -2.20 -23.47 -6.73
CA ASP A 614 -2.53 -24.81 -6.25
C ASP A 614 -3.03 -24.73 -4.80
N GLY A 615 -4.15 -25.40 -4.50
CA GLY A 615 -4.75 -25.40 -3.16
C GLY A 615 -5.57 -24.16 -2.79
N PHE A 616 -5.77 -23.20 -3.72
CA PHE A 616 -6.68 -22.07 -3.49
C PHE A 616 -8.09 -22.58 -3.12
N ASN A 617 -8.63 -22.08 -2.01
CA ASN A 617 -9.75 -22.70 -1.29
C ASN A 617 -10.72 -21.68 -0.67
N LEU A 618 -10.84 -20.47 -1.23
CA LEU A 618 -11.70 -19.41 -0.66
C LEU A 618 -13.18 -19.87 -0.58
N PRO A 619 -13.77 -20.04 0.61
CA PRO A 619 -15.18 -20.38 0.74
C PRO A 619 -16.10 -19.27 0.23
N LEU A 620 -17.24 -19.63 -0.37
CA LEU A 620 -18.26 -18.69 -0.82
C LEU A 620 -19.52 -18.87 0.03
N THR A 621 -19.94 -17.80 0.69
CA THR A 621 -21.20 -17.72 1.45
C THR A 621 -22.08 -16.65 0.80
N LEU A 622 -23.10 -17.10 0.09
CA LEU A 622 -24.03 -16.25 -0.66
C LEU A 622 -25.32 -16.12 0.15
N VAL A 623 -25.76 -14.88 0.39
CA VAL A 623 -26.88 -14.57 1.27
C VAL A 623 -27.87 -13.66 0.57
N ASN A 624 -29.15 -14.01 0.59
CA ASN A 624 -30.25 -13.12 0.16
C ASN A 624 -31.47 -13.31 1.06
N GLY A 625 -31.77 -12.31 1.89
CA GLY A 625 -32.83 -12.44 2.90
C GLY A 625 -32.48 -13.52 3.92
N ASN A 626 -33.31 -14.56 4.00
CA ASN A 626 -33.10 -15.71 4.89
C ASN A 626 -32.42 -16.90 4.19
N GLU A 627 -32.25 -16.84 2.88
CA GLU A 627 -31.60 -17.89 2.10
C GLU A 627 -30.09 -17.74 2.20
N VAL A 628 -29.39 -18.84 2.49
CA VAL A 628 -27.94 -18.90 2.64
C VAL A 628 -27.43 -20.13 1.94
N LEU A 629 -26.58 -19.94 0.94
CA LEU A 629 -25.81 -21.02 0.31
C LEU A 629 -24.34 -20.86 0.71
N ARG A 630 -23.75 -21.91 1.27
CA ARG A 630 -22.32 -21.92 1.61
C ARG A 630 -21.64 -23.11 0.94
N ILE A 631 -20.67 -22.82 0.08
CA ILE A 631 -19.90 -23.80 -0.68
C ILE A 631 -18.40 -23.64 -0.41
N PHE A 632 -17.64 -24.71 -0.59
CA PHE A 632 -16.19 -24.77 -0.28
C PHE A 632 -15.34 -25.18 -1.51
N PRO A 633 -15.40 -24.41 -2.62
CA PRO A 633 -14.66 -24.70 -3.83
C PRO A 633 -13.15 -24.84 -3.58
N ASP A 634 -12.56 -25.84 -4.21
CA ASP A 634 -11.12 -25.99 -4.42
C ASP A 634 -10.80 -26.05 -5.93
N THR A 635 -9.60 -26.48 -6.30
CA THR A 635 -9.16 -26.56 -7.71
C THR A 635 -9.76 -27.75 -8.48
N GLU A 636 -10.43 -28.67 -7.80
CA GLU A 636 -11.08 -29.84 -8.40
C GLU A 636 -12.60 -29.62 -8.52
N TRP A 637 -13.24 -30.36 -9.43
CA TRP A 637 -14.70 -30.33 -9.52
C TRP A 637 -15.32 -30.95 -8.27
N GLN A 638 -16.10 -30.13 -7.56
CA GLN A 638 -16.92 -30.53 -6.43
C GLN A 638 -18.40 -30.36 -6.77
N SER A 639 -19.28 -30.90 -5.94
CA SER A 639 -20.72 -30.77 -6.16
C SER A 639 -21.50 -30.72 -4.85
N GLU A 640 -22.62 -29.99 -4.86
CA GLU A 640 -23.53 -29.87 -3.73
C GLU A 640 -25.00 -29.88 -4.21
N ASN A 641 -25.87 -30.54 -3.44
CA ASN A 641 -27.31 -30.49 -3.71
C ASN A 641 -27.84 -29.12 -3.26
N ILE A 642 -28.69 -28.50 -4.07
CA ILE A 642 -29.23 -27.18 -3.82
C ILE A 642 -30.74 -27.14 -4.06
N THR A 643 -31.40 -26.24 -3.35
CA THR A 643 -32.80 -25.88 -3.56
C THR A 643 -32.94 -24.90 -4.73
N SER A 644 -34.18 -24.74 -5.21
CA SER A 644 -34.47 -23.74 -6.25
C SER A 644 -34.15 -22.31 -5.81
N SER A 645 -34.28 -21.98 -4.52
CA SER A 645 -33.93 -20.65 -3.99
C SER A 645 -32.42 -20.45 -3.89
N GLU A 646 -31.67 -21.44 -3.41
CA GLU A 646 -30.19 -21.38 -3.38
C GLU A 646 -29.58 -21.28 -4.79
N LYS A 647 -30.21 -21.91 -5.78
CA LYS A 647 -29.82 -21.78 -7.19
C LYS A 647 -29.81 -20.33 -7.68
N GLU A 648 -30.73 -19.49 -7.20
CA GLU A 648 -30.80 -18.08 -7.58
C GLU A 648 -29.65 -17.25 -6.98
N LEU A 649 -28.98 -17.75 -5.93
CA LEU A 649 -27.83 -17.10 -5.31
C LEU A 649 -26.55 -17.27 -6.14
N LEU A 650 -26.47 -18.34 -6.93
CA LEU A 650 -25.34 -18.62 -7.85
C LEU A 650 -25.45 -17.78 -9.12
N ASP A 651 -25.38 -16.46 -8.94
CA ASP A 651 -25.31 -15.45 -9.99
C ASP A 651 -23.89 -14.89 -10.11
N GLU A 652 -23.38 -14.81 -11.33
CA GLU A 652 -22.01 -14.37 -11.60
C GLU A 652 -21.76 -12.95 -11.09
N LYS A 653 -22.71 -12.03 -11.27
CA LYS A 653 -22.54 -10.62 -10.85
C LYS A 653 -22.60 -10.48 -9.34
N LEU A 654 -23.46 -11.25 -8.67
CA LEU A 654 -23.51 -11.28 -7.21
C LEU A 654 -22.19 -11.76 -6.63
N ILE A 655 -21.67 -12.91 -7.11
CA ILE A 655 -20.38 -13.45 -6.67
C ILE A 655 -19.26 -12.43 -6.90
N GLU A 656 -19.17 -11.90 -8.12
CA GLU A 656 -18.17 -10.88 -8.48
C GLU A 656 -18.35 -9.57 -7.70
N SER A 657 -19.51 -9.27 -7.14
CA SER A 657 -19.71 -8.07 -6.31
C SER A 657 -19.22 -8.25 -4.88
N LEU A 658 -19.27 -9.47 -4.35
CA LEU A 658 -18.94 -9.79 -2.96
C LEU A 658 -17.48 -10.26 -2.80
N TYR A 659 -16.96 -10.99 -3.76
CA TYR A 659 -15.64 -11.64 -3.69
C TYR A 659 -14.74 -11.17 -4.82
N TYR A 660 -13.45 -11.01 -4.57
CA TYR A 660 -12.48 -10.60 -5.59
C TYR A 660 -12.05 -11.75 -6.50
N VAL A 661 -13.03 -12.40 -7.11
CA VAL A 661 -12.90 -13.48 -8.08
C VAL A 661 -13.66 -13.11 -9.35
N ASN A 662 -13.34 -13.74 -10.47
CA ASN A 662 -14.24 -13.78 -11.61
C ASN A 662 -15.19 -14.98 -11.45
N ALA A 663 -16.41 -14.90 -11.96
CA ALA A 663 -17.35 -16.03 -11.95
C ALA A 663 -17.75 -16.39 -13.38
N PHE A 664 -17.87 -17.70 -13.66
CA PHE A 664 -18.27 -18.20 -14.96
C PHE A 664 -19.21 -19.41 -14.84
N ARG A 665 -20.42 -19.28 -15.40
CA ARG A 665 -21.34 -20.41 -15.52
C ARG A 665 -21.01 -21.25 -16.76
N VAL A 666 -20.49 -22.44 -16.56
CA VAL A 666 -20.18 -23.41 -17.61
C VAL A 666 -21.48 -23.96 -18.21
N LYS A 667 -21.50 -24.17 -19.52
CA LYS A 667 -22.55 -24.94 -20.20
C LYS A 667 -22.04 -26.36 -20.46
N GLU A 668 -22.87 -27.36 -20.15
CA GLU A 668 -22.62 -28.76 -20.57
C GLU A 668 -22.53 -28.90 -22.09
#